data_AF-A0A7Z0NJC1-F1
#
_entry.id   AF-A0A7Z0NJC1-F1
#
_cell.length_a   1.000
_cell.length_b   1.000
_cell.length_c   1.000
_cell.angle_alpha   90.00
_cell.angle_beta   90.00
_cell.angle_gamma   90.00
#
_symmetry.space_group_name_H-M   'P 1'
#
loop_
_entity.id
_entity.type
_entity.pdbx_description
1 polymer ?
#
loop_
_entity_poly.entity_id
_entity_poly.type
_entity_poly.pdbx_seq_one_letter_code
_entity_poly.pdbx_strand_id
1 'polypeptide(L)'
;MNKLPATLAAALAALTLASCDNSSNVASSDTPSQPPNILFVVLDDFGVDQLALYGYGGATAPQTPNINAIAHAGVRFRNAWSMPTCTPSRATFFQGRYPFRTDVKNAVVALDLANSQVSPFEMTTPKLLKEKGYVNGLVGKMHLSGSDLNPANNPLGNGVMHELGWDYFEGYLDGGPYPIDTTAGGISRLSEGGGVYGCGFIPSTKDDPAHGADSGACYQSDGGCTALSTSTAPTPGRTCMERGGIFDPGQSCRATRPSYIDFSVQNGYYTGEWIVNRPDGSVEVIPPSDPRSRGYRTVMETDRAVKWVREQAPNQPWMLSVGYSAIHTPLQQPPESLLPSGAIATSGYTCTGLDEQRVLTNQMTEAMDKEIGRLLVEIGLARFKEDGSLDYQPEKTNTAVVIMADNGTYAPSVKAPFNPTRAKGFPYQTGVWVPLIVAGPMVKQAGREVPHMVNSADMFSLFGELAGLDVRQAVPASHTLDAKPILPYLTEPGHAGIRSTNYTEMGTNIASTKVPPAPPCVLPSSNVCVQVFPQQGVCEDQGGIWYGAGGAAGQAGLPSCCAVNDYLVSQGDSAVDILPDSQKAIRDEFFKLVRIERLNCSSGQIESVDEFYEVDQAAPLPKLDNALHNLLTRPAMTPEQQQHYASLKSELQTLMNSHVQCPGDGNLDLVVDNRDIENWKRFSTANGGNSSWYDFNHDGVTDESDLAIIQQNMGKECRAA
;
A
#
# COMPACT_ATOMS: atom_id res chain seq x y z
N MET A 1 57.36 -44.76 41.62
CA MET A 1 56.63 -43.61 42.19
C MET A 1 55.55 -43.21 41.21
N ASN A 2 54.25 -43.22 41.49
CA ASN A 2 53.39 -44.05 42.34
C ASN A 2 52.04 -44.05 41.59
N LYS A 3 51.57 -45.22 41.11
CA LYS A 3 50.47 -46.03 41.71
C LYS A 3 49.07 -45.46 41.36
N LEU A 4 48.23 -46.04 40.49
CA LEU A 4 47.55 -47.38 40.43
C LEU A 4 46.00 -47.12 40.53
N PRO A 5 45.06 -48.02 40.15
CA PRO A 5 44.90 -48.74 38.86
C PRO A 5 43.43 -49.16 38.50
N ALA A 6 43.31 -49.91 37.39
CA ALA A 6 42.40 -51.07 37.14
C ALA A 6 40.86 -50.85 37.08
N THR A 7 40.09 -51.50 36.20
CA THR A 7 40.04 -52.94 35.90
C THR A 7 39.37 -53.29 34.55
N LEU A 8 39.93 -54.33 33.90
CA LEU A 8 39.35 -55.45 33.11
C LEU A 8 38.19 -55.18 32.12
N ALA A 9 38.35 -55.39 30.81
CA ALA A 9 38.52 -56.65 30.04
C ALA A 9 37.20 -57.35 29.66
N ALA A 10 37.00 -57.59 28.36
CA ALA A 10 36.74 -58.92 27.77
C ALA A 10 36.32 -58.78 26.29
N ALA A 11 36.96 -59.58 25.44
CA ALA A 11 36.66 -59.74 24.03
C ALA A 11 35.47 -60.69 23.81
N LEU A 12 34.75 -60.54 22.69
CA LEU A 12 34.01 -61.65 22.08
C LEU A 12 34.04 -61.56 20.55
N ALA A 13 34.14 -62.73 19.93
CA ALA A 13 34.41 -62.95 18.52
C ALA A 13 33.13 -63.23 17.69
N ALA A 14 33.21 -62.80 16.43
CA ALA A 14 32.75 -63.42 15.18
C ALA A 14 31.30 -63.97 15.01
N LEU A 15 30.62 -63.51 13.94
CA LEU A 15 29.90 -64.37 12.99
C LEU A 15 29.68 -63.68 11.63
N THR A 16 30.43 -64.17 10.63
CA THR A 16 30.13 -64.39 9.19
C THR A 16 29.20 -63.43 8.42
N LEU A 17 29.77 -62.71 7.44
CA LEU A 17 29.07 -62.09 6.31
C LEU A 17 29.17 -63.00 5.07
N ALA A 18 28.02 -63.36 4.50
CA ALA A 18 27.90 -63.99 3.19
C ALA A 18 27.00 -63.15 2.27
N SER A 19 27.57 -62.84 1.12
CA SER A 19 27.08 -62.30 -0.16
C SER A 19 25.58 -62.43 -0.50
N CYS A 20 24.97 -61.40 -1.10
CA CYS A 20 24.69 -61.29 -2.56
C CYS A 20 23.78 -60.09 -2.91
N ASP A 21 24.19 -59.38 -3.98
CA ASP A 21 23.43 -58.70 -5.05
C ASP A 21 22.08 -58.00 -4.77
N ASN A 22 21.98 -56.71 -5.16
CA ASN A 22 21.47 -56.26 -6.47
C ASN A 22 20.89 -54.83 -6.39
N SER A 23 21.29 -53.98 -7.35
CA SER A 23 20.47 -52.95 -8.02
C SER A 23 19.99 -51.69 -7.29
N SER A 24 20.00 -50.60 -8.06
CA SER A 24 19.38 -49.28 -7.85
C SER A 24 19.98 -48.37 -6.78
N ASN A 25 21.09 -47.71 -7.12
CA ASN A 25 21.35 -46.35 -6.65
C ASN A 25 20.34 -45.40 -7.32
N VAL A 26 19.12 -45.34 -6.79
CA VAL A 26 18.34 -44.10 -6.85
C VAL A 26 18.91 -43.24 -5.74
N ALA A 27 19.78 -42.30 -6.10
CA ALA A 27 20.13 -41.23 -5.20
C ALA A 27 18.85 -40.42 -4.99
N SER A 28 18.12 -40.70 -3.91
CA SER A 28 17.17 -39.76 -3.35
C SER A 28 17.96 -38.54 -2.89
N SER A 29 17.92 -37.47 -3.68
CA SER A 29 18.31 -36.15 -3.21
C SER A 29 17.24 -35.64 -2.25
N ASP A 30 17.15 -36.25 -1.06
CA ASP A 30 16.43 -35.70 0.09
C ASP A 30 17.28 -34.60 0.74
N THR A 31 17.67 -33.61 -0.05
CA THR A 31 17.92 -32.29 0.52
C THR A 31 16.54 -31.70 0.74
N PRO A 32 16.12 -31.35 1.97
CA PRO A 32 14.87 -30.62 2.18
C PRO A 32 14.90 -29.42 1.23
N SER A 33 13.93 -29.32 0.32
CA SER A 33 13.93 -28.20 -0.62
C SER A 33 13.85 -26.92 0.21
N GLN A 34 14.87 -26.08 0.10
CA GLN A 34 14.88 -24.77 0.75
C GLN A 34 13.56 -24.06 0.42
N PRO A 35 12.93 -23.39 1.39
CA PRO A 35 11.71 -22.67 1.11
C PRO A 35 11.98 -21.58 0.05
N PRO A 36 11.01 -21.25 -0.82
CA PRO A 36 11.19 -20.26 -1.86
C PRO A 36 11.41 -18.86 -1.27
N ASN A 37 12.20 -18.05 -1.96
CA ASN A 37 12.21 -16.62 -1.74
C ASN A 37 10.83 -16.03 -2.09
N ILE A 38 10.46 -14.92 -1.47
CA ILE A 38 9.18 -14.26 -1.69
C ILE A 38 9.45 -12.85 -2.20
N LEU A 39 9.04 -12.56 -3.43
CA LEU A 39 8.97 -11.20 -3.96
C LEU A 39 7.50 -10.77 -4.00
N PHE A 40 7.13 -9.86 -3.11
CA PHE A 40 5.78 -9.29 -3.07
C PHE A 40 5.79 -7.88 -3.67
N VAL A 41 5.12 -7.70 -4.79
CA VAL A 41 4.97 -6.41 -5.47
C VAL A 41 3.59 -5.85 -5.14
N VAL A 42 3.56 -4.67 -4.53
CA VAL A 42 2.32 -3.96 -4.21
C VAL A 42 2.11 -2.83 -5.21
N LEU A 43 0.93 -2.81 -5.84
CA LEU A 43 0.49 -1.75 -6.73
C LEU A 43 -0.39 -0.76 -5.95
N ASP A 44 -0.13 0.53 -6.09
CA ASP A 44 -0.85 1.58 -5.37
C ASP A 44 -1.93 2.21 -6.27
N ASP A 45 -3.16 2.32 -5.76
CA ASP A 45 -4.32 2.88 -6.47
C ASP A 45 -4.68 2.16 -7.78
N PHE A 46 -4.64 0.83 -7.77
CA PHE A 46 -4.69 0.02 -8.98
C PHE A 46 -5.80 -1.04 -8.94
N GLY A 47 -6.97 -0.72 -9.48
CA GLY A 47 -8.09 -1.65 -9.61
C GLY A 47 -7.98 -2.59 -10.83
N VAL A 48 -8.81 -3.63 -10.87
CA VAL A 48 -8.87 -4.55 -12.03
C VAL A 48 -9.27 -3.85 -13.33
N ASP A 49 -9.90 -2.67 -13.24
CA ASP A 49 -10.32 -1.85 -14.36
C ASP A 49 -9.14 -1.29 -15.17
N GLN A 50 -7.91 -1.38 -14.63
CA GLN A 50 -6.70 -0.93 -15.30
C GLN A 50 -6.10 -1.97 -16.27
N LEU A 51 -6.50 -3.24 -16.20
CA LEU A 51 -5.84 -4.33 -16.95
C LEU A 51 -6.74 -5.00 -17.98
N ALA A 52 -6.32 -4.92 -19.25
CA ALA A 52 -6.88 -5.73 -20.34
C ALA A 52 -6.78 -7.23 -20.08
N LEU A 53 -5.76 -7.66 -19.34
CA LEU A 53 -5.57 -9.04 -18.90
C LEU A 53 -6.80 -9.61 -18.17
N TYR A 54 -7.50 -8.79 -17.38
CA TYR A 54 -8.72 -9.20 -16.67
C TYR A 54 -10.00 -9.06 -17.51
N GLY A 55 -9.88 -8.61 -18.76
CA GLY A 55 -11.00 -8.30 -19.65
C GLY A 55 -11.59 -6.91 -19.46
N TYR A 56 -10.86 -6.01 -18.78
CA TYR A 56 -11.24 -4.61 -18.54
C TYR A 56 -10.22 -3.66 -19.20
N GLY A 57 -9.99 -2.46 -18.68
CA GLY A 57 -9.04 -1.49 -19.26
C GLY A 57 -9.66 -0.30 -19.96
N GLY A 58 -10.99 -0.15 -19.93
CA GLY A 58 -11.70 0.95 -20.59
C GLY A 58 -11.55 0.94 -22.11
N ALA A 59 -11.67 2.13 -22.73
CA ALA A 59 -11.49 2.28 -24.17
C ALA A 59 -10.03 2.08 -24.61
N THR A 60 -9.08 2.51 -23.77
CA THR A 60 -7.63 2.41 -24.02
C THR A 60 -6.92 1.93 -22.76
N ALA A 61 -6.59 0.64 -22.75
CA ALA A 61 -5.82 0.03 -21.66
C ALA A 61 -4.31 0.33 -21.80
N PRO A 62 -3.57 0.48 -20.68
CA PRO A 62 -2.12 0.57 -20.69
C PRO A 62 -1.50 -0.74 -21.19
N GLN A 63 -0.36 -0.64 -21.85
CA GLN A 63 0.41 -1.81 -22.26
C GLN A 63 1.19 -2.38 -21.07
N THR A 64 0.86 -3.61 -20.67
CA THR A 64 1.48 -4.29 -19.51
C THR A 64 2.09 -5.64 -19.87
N PRO A 65 3.01 -5.71 -20.88
CA PRO A 65 3.54 -6.97 -21.36
C PRO A 65 4.30 -7.79 -20.29
N ASN A 66 4.93 -7.14 -19.30
CA ASN A 66 5.70 -7.84 -18.27
C ASN A 66 4.80 -8.48 -17.22
N ILE A 67 3.81 -7.76 -16.70
CA ILE A 67 2.77 -8.29 -15.80
C ILE A 67 1.98 -9.40 -16.51
N ASN A 68 1.67 -9.23 -17.80
CA ASN A 68 1.03 -10.28 -18.59
C ASN A 68 1.88 -11.55 -18.67
N ALA A 69 3.19 -11.43 -18.88
CA ALA A 69 4.10 -12.58 -18.90
C ALA A 69 4.15 -13.29 -17.54
N ILE A 70 4.18 -12.54 -16.43
CA ILE A 70 4.12 -13.09 -15.06
C ILE A 70 2.80 -13.84 -14.83
N ALA A 71 1.68 -13.28 -15.27
CA ALA A 71 0.37 -13.93 -15.13
C ALA A 71 0.26 -15.20 -15.98
N HIS A 72 0.76 -15.19 -17.22
CA HIS A 72 0.77 -16.39 -18.07
C HIS A 72 1.68 -17.50 -17.51
N ALA A 73 2.75 -17.13 -16.81
CA ALA A 73 3.65 -18.07 -16.13
C ALA A 73 3.14 -18.48 -14.73
N GLY A 74 2.04 -17.91 -14.25
CA GLY A 74 1.50 -18.12 -12.91
C GLY A 74 0.01 -18.45 -12.88
N VAL A 75 -0.66 -17.96 -11.84
CA VAL A 75 -2.10 -18.03 -11.62
C VAL A 75 -2.63 -16.63 -11.42
N ARG A 76 -3.77 -16.33 -12.05
CA ARG A 76 -4.46 -15.05 -11.90
C ARG A 76 -5.76 -15.22 -11.13
N PHE A 77 -5.99 -14.42 -10.10
CA PHE A 77 -7.18 -14.54 -9.25
C PHE A 77 -8.26 -13.57 -9.69
N ARG A 78 -9.41 -14.09 -10.12
CA ARG A 78 -10.49 -13.30 -10.71
C ARG A 78 -11.21 -12.44 -9.67
N ASN A 79 -11.27 -12.89 -8.43
CA ASN A 79 -12.09 -12.30 -7.36
C ASN A 79 -11.24 -12.08 -6.09
N ALA A 80 -10.22 -11.23 -6.20
CA ALA A 80 -9.39 -10.81 -5.07
C ALA A 80 -9.83 -9.43 -4.56
N TRP A 81 -10.04 -9.31 -3.26
CA TRP A 81 -10.45 -8.06 -2.62
C TRP A 81 -9.38 -7.54 -1.66
N SER A 82 -9.28 -6.23 -1.56
CA SER A 82 -8.50 -5.54 -0.53
C SER A 82 -9.41 -4.67 0.34
N MET A 83 -8.82 -3.89 1.25
CA MET A 83 -9.53 -2.79 1.90
C MET A 83 -9.59 -1.57 0.96
N PRO A 84 -10.48 -0.59 1.21
CA PRO A 84 -10.70 0.52 0.28
C PRO A 84 -9.60 1.58 0.26
N THR A 85 -8.66 1.55 1.22
CA THR A 85 -7.58 2.53 1.36
C THR A 85 -6.24 1.88 1.72
N CYS A 86 -5.15 2.64 1.54
CA CYS A 86 -3.77 2.15 1.55
C CYS A 86 -3.38 1.44 2.87
N THR A 87 -3.36 2.16 3.99
CA THR A 87 -2.95 1.64 5.32
C THR A 87 -3.71 0.39 5.75
N PRO A 88 -5.07 0.35 5.77
CA PRO A 88 -5.78 -0.84 6.22
C PRO A 88 -5.46 -2.06 5.34
N SER A 89 -5.33 -1.89 4.02
CA SER A 89 -4.94 -2.99 3.14
C SER A 89 -3.53 -3.51 3.42
N ARG A 90 -2.57 -2.59 3.57
CA ARG A 90 -1.18 -2.93 3.83
C ARG A 90 -1.02 -3.60 5.20
N ALA A 91 -1.70 -3.10 6.21
CA ALA A 91 -1.78 -3.72 7.53
C ALA A 91 -2.34 -5.16 7.42
N THR A 92 -3.45 -5.30 6.70
CA THR A 92 -4.11 -6.59 6.45
C THR A 92 -3.20 -7.59 5.73
N PHE A 93 -2.39 -7.18 4.75
CA PHE A 93 -1.41 -8.05 4.07
C PHE A 93 -0.47 -8.72 5.07
N PHE A 94 -0.01 -7.95 6.05
CA PHE A 94 1.09 -8.37 6.92
C PHE A 94 0.63 -8.86 8.28
N GLN A 95 -0.64 -8.72 8.65
CA GLN A 95 -1.19 -9.21 9.92
C GLN A 95 -2.24 -10.31 9.72
N GLY A 96 -2.88 -10.40 8.56
CA GLY A 96 -3.94 -11.37 8.30
C GLY A 96 -5.22 -11.13 9.10
N ARG A 97 -5.45 -9.90 9.55
CA ARG A 97 -6.56 -9.46 10.40
C ARG A 97 -7.25 -8.25 9.79
N TYR A 98 -8.57 -8.18 9.90
CA TYR A 98 -9.35 -7.07 9.37
C TYR A 98 -9.23 -5.80 10.24
N PRO A 99 -9.44 -4.60 9.66
CA PRO A 99 -9.26 -3.31 10.34
C PRO A 99 -9.97 -3.16 11.69
N PHE A 100 -11.19 -3.68 11.86
CA PHE A 100 -11.94 -3.59 13.11
C PHE A 100 -11.27 -4.33 14.27
N ARG A 101 -10.32 -5.23 13.98
CA ARG A 101 -9.53 -5.94 15.00
C ARG A 101 -8.29 -5.19 15.44
N THR A 102 -7.80 -4.26 14.62
CA THR A 102 -6.49 -3.61 14.77
C THR A 102 -6.59 -2.09 14.96
N ASP A 103 -7.80 -1.53 14.81
CA ASP A 103 -8.09 -0.09 14.81
C ASP A 103 -7.38 0.74 13.71
N VAL A 104 -6.75 0.06 12.76
CA VAL A 104 -6.18 0.64 11.53
C VAL A 104 -7.28 0.73 10.46
N LYS A 105 -8.22 1.65 10.62
CA LYS A 105 -9.50 1.71 9.87
C LYS A 105 -9.46 2.56 8.61
N ASN A 106 -8.46 3.43 8.48
CA ASN A 106 -8.26 4.30 7.34
C ASN A 106 -6.78 4.57 7.08
N ALA A 107 -6.49 5.27 5.98
CA ALA A 107 -5.19 5.86 5.71
C ALA A 107 -4.71 6.67 6.91
N VAL A 108 -3.57 6.30 7.49
CA VAL A 108 -2.99 7.01 8.63
C VAL A 108 -2.50 8.39 8.17
N VAL A 109 -2.96 9.43 8.84
CA VAL A 109 -2.54 10.82 8.61
C VAL A 109 -1.97 11.43 9.89
N ALA A 110 -1.37 12.61 9.76
CA ALA A 110 -0.68 13.28 10.86
C ALA A 110 -1.55 13.52 12.12
N LEU A 111 -2.88 13.56 12.01
CA LEU A 111 -3.77 13.80 13.15
C LEU A 111 -4.17 12.51 13.90
N ASP A 112 -3.92 11.34 13.31
CA ASP A 112 -4.31 10.06 13.89
C ASP A 112 -3.36 9.67 15.02
N LEU A 113 -3.91 9.15 16.11
CA LEU A 113 -3.16 8.63 17.26
C LEU A 113 -2.42 7.34 16.90
N ALA A 114 -1.45 6.98 17.75
CA ALA A 114 -0.68 5.75 17.58
C ALA A 114 -1.57 4.48 17.57
N ASN A 115 -2.72 4.51 18.25
CA ASN A 115 -3.68 3.41 18.30
C ASN A 115 -4.26 3.03 16.92
N SER A 116 -4.20 3.92 15.92
CA SER A 116 -4.60 3.62 14.54
C SER A 116 -3.43 3.23 13.63
N GLN A 117 -2.28 2.92 14.20
CA GLN A 117 -1.08 2.45 13.51
C GLN A 117 -0.83 0.98 13.85
N VAL A 118 -0.07 0.28 13.01
CA VAL A 118 0.27 -1.12 13.26
C VAL A 118 1.08 -1.24 14.55
N SER A 119 0.52 -1.99 15.51
CA SER A 119 1.13 -2.19 16.82
C SER A 119 2.41 -3.02 16.74
N PRO A 120 3.47 -2.67 17.49
CA PRO A 120 4.67 -3.50 17.60
C PRO A 120 4.39 -4.83 18.31
N PHE A 121 3.22 -4.98 18.94
CA PHE A 121 2.80 -6.22 19.57
C PHE A 121 2.06 -7.18 18.63
N GLU A 122 1.70 -6.74 17.42
CA GLU A 122 1.09 -7.60 16.42
C GLU A 122 2.09 -8.62 15.87
N MET A 123 1.59 -9.82 15.56
CA MET A 123 2.33 -10.82 14.80
C MET A 123 2.29 -10.46 13.32
N THR A 124 3.38 -9.86 12.83
CA THR A 124 3.52 -9.45 11.43
C THR A 124 4.19 -10.54 10.59
N THR A 125 4.01 -10.51 9.27
CA THR A 125 4.66 -11.43 8.32
C THR A 125 6.18 -11.56 8.53
N PRO A 126 6.99 -10.48 8.62
CA PRO A 126 8.42 -10.64 8.82
C PRO A 126 8.77 -11.31 10.16
N LYS A 127 8.01 -11.05 11.24
CA LYS A 127 8.20 -11.76 12.52
C LYS A 127 7.92 -13.25 12.38
N LEU A 128 6.82 -13.60 11.68
CA LEU A 128 6.43 -14.98 11.40
C LEU A 128 7.50 -15.70 10.54
N LEU A 129 7.96 -15.10 9.45
CA LEU A 129 8.93 -15.71 8.54
C LEU A 129 10.32 -15.86 9.16
N LYS A 130 10.66 -15.03 10.15
CA LYS A 130 11.93 -15.13 10.89
C LYS A 130 12.08 -16.49 11.61
N GLU A 131 10.98 -17.14 11.98
CA GLU A 131 10.99 -18.51 12.54
C GLU A 131 11.54 -19.56 11.56
N LYS A 132 11.47 -19.27 10.26
CA LYS A 132 12.03 -20.09 9.18
C LYS A 132 13.35 -19.55 8.64
N GLY A 133 13.95 -18.58 9.35
CA GLY A 133 15.25 -18.02 9.03
C GLY A 133 15.24 -17.05 7.86
N TYR A 134 14.09 -16.51 7.46
CA TYR A 134 14.03 -15.49 6.40
C TYR A 134 14.71 -14.20 6.84
N VAL A 135 15.39 -13.55 5.89
CA VAL A 135 15.77 -12.14 5.97
C VAL A 135 14.69 -11.32 5.23
N ASN A 136 14.15 -10.30 5.90
CA ASN A 136 12.96 -9.59 5.43
C ASN A 136 13.31 -8.14 5.08
N GLY A 137 13.08 -7.76 3.83
CA GLY A 137 13.27 -6.42 3.32
C GLY A 137 11.98 -5.79 2.82
N LEU A 138 11.87 -4.47 2.95
CA LEU A 138 10.84 -3.68 2.29
C LEU A 138 11.45 -2.47 1.57
N VAL A 139 11.03 -2.23 0.34
CA VAL A 139 11.42 -1.06 -0.45
C VAL A 139 10.19 -0.31 -0.94
N GLY A 140 10.23 1.02 -0.84
CA GLY A 140 9.17 1.92 -1.34
C GLY A 140 8.08 2.23 -0.31
N LYS A 141 6.84 2.35 -0.75
CA LYS A 141 5.69 2.73 0.10
C LYS A 141 5.33 1.63 1.08
N MET A 142 5.15 1.99 2.36
CA MET A 142 4.64 1.07 3.38
C MET A 142 3.39 1.58 4.09
N HIS A 143 3.39 2.81 4.60
CA HIS A 143 2.22 3.48 5.17
C HIS A 143 1.50 2.70 6.29
N LEU A 144 2.26 2.19 7.28
CA LEU A 144 1.74 1.46 8.45
C LEU A 144 1.87 2.20 9.79
N SER A 145 2.53 3.35 9.77
CA SER A 145 2.84 4.15 10.96
C SER A 145 2.52 5.62 10.71
N GLY A 146 2.65 6.43 11.77
CA GLY A 146 2.72 7.87 11.64
C GLY A 146 4.00 8.32 10.92
N SER A 147 4.12 9.62 10.70
CA SER A 147 5.28 10.25 10.07
C SER A 147 5.89 11.35 10.92
N ASP A 148 7.05 11.83 10.50
CA ASP A 148 7.77 12.95 11.11
C ASP A 148 7.04 14.30 10.90
N LEU A 149 6.05 14.37 10.01
CA LEU A 149 5.15 15.52 9.87
C LEU A 149 4.33 15.80 11.15
N ASN A 150 4.06 14.76 11.96
CA ASN A 150 3.60 14.94 13.33
C ASN A 150 4.26 13.90 14.26
N PRO A 151 5.43 14.24 14.84
CA PRO A 151 6.18 13.29 15.66
C PRO A 151 5.43 12.91 16.94
N ALA A 152 4.46 13.73 17.42
CA ALA A 152 3.71 13.44 18.65
C ALA A 152 2.93 12.12 18.56
N ASN A 153 2.52 11.71 17.36
CA ASN A 153 1.79 10.46 17.14
C ASN A 153 2.68 9.35 16.58
N ASN A 154 4.00 9.55 16.47
CA ASN A 154 4.94 8.56 15.93
C ASN A 154 5.86 8.01 17.04
N PRO A 155 5.36 7.13 17.94
CA PRO A 155 6.05 6.77 19.18
C PRO A 155 7.39 6.04 18.96
N LEU A 156 7.56 5.38 17.82
CA LEU A 156 8.77 4.63 17.46
C LEU A 156 9.67 5.38 16.46
N GLY A 157 9.25 6.57 16.02
CA GLY A 157 9.96 7.39 15.05
C GLY A 157 10.27 6.64 13.74
N ASN A 158 11.35 7.07 13.09
CA ASN A 158 11.79 6.49 11.81
C ASN A 158 12.26 5.02 11.93
N GLY A 159 12.52 4.53 13.15
CA GLY A 159 12.90 3.15 13.42
C GLY A 159 11.74 2.14 13.45
N VAL A 160 10.49 2.60 13.32
CA VAL A 160 9.28 1.78 13.49
C VAL A 160 9.29 0.46 12.70
N MET A 161 9.83 0.45 11.47
CA MET A 161 9.82 -0.75 10.64
C MET A 161 10.63 -1.90 11.24
N HIS A 162 11.69 -1.61 12.01
CA HIS A 162 12.45 -2.64 12.74
C HIS A 162 11.62 -3.29 13.83
N GLU A 163 10.87 -2.51 14.58
CA GLU A 163 9.98 -2.99 15.65
C GLU A 163 8.81 -3.81 15.06
N LEU A 164 8.42 -3.52 13.82
CA LEU A 164 7.47 -4.32 13.04
C LEU A 164 8.10 -5.59 12.44
N GLY A 165 9.39 -5.82 12.63
CA GLY A 165 10.10 -7.06 12.28
C GLY A 165 10.89 -7.03 10.97
N TRP A 166 10.88 -5.93 10.22
CA TRP A 166 11.63 -5.81 8.97
C TRP A 166 13.12 -5.65 9.25
N ASP A 167 13.96 -6.57 8.76
CA ASP A 167 15.41 -6.48 8.94
C ASP A 167 16.02 -5.36 8.07
N TYR A 168 15.36 -5.01 6.97
CA TYR A 168 15.68 -3.86 6.12
C TYR A 168 14.42 -3.10 5.70
N PHE A 169 14.47 -1.77 5.77
CA PHE A 169 13.49 -0.92 5.10
C PHE A 169 14.21 0.23 4.39
N GLU A 170 13.83 0.52 3.15
CA GLU A 170 14.25 1.72 2.44
C GLU A 170 13.06 2.31 1.66
N GLY A 171 12.48 3.37 2.20
CA GLY A 171 11.21 3.88 1.70
C GLY A 171 10.79 5.17 2.37
N TYR A 172 9.48 5.35 2.50
CA TYR A 172 8.87 6.48 3.18
C TYR A 172 7.64 5.99 3.96
N LEU A 173 7.36 6.66 5.09
CA LEU A 173 6.30 6.24 6.02
C LEU A 173 4.93 6.85 5.68
N ASP A 174 4.90 7.96 4.95
CA ASP A 174 3.67 8.64 4.55
C ASP A 174 2.85 7.85 3.52
N GLY A 175 1.56 8.23 3.43
CA GLY A 175 0.59 7.57 2.56
C GLY A 175 0.58 7.97 1.11
N GLY A 176 1.12 9.14 0.81
CA GLY A 176 1.31 9.62 -0.55
C GLY A 176 2.74 10.11 -0.70
N PRO A 177 3.27 10.10 -1.92
CA PRO A 177 4.39 10.97 -2.25
C PRO A 177 4.08 12.44 -1.96
N TYR A 178 5.11 13.27 -1.89
CA TYR A 178 4.92 14.70 -1.69
C TYR A 178 4.26 15.39 -2.91
N PRO A 179 3.59 16.55 -2.69
CA PRO A 179 3.03 17.39 -3.74
C PRO A 179 4.00 17.69 -4.90
N ILE A 180 3.48 17.93 -6.10
CA ILE A 180 4.31 18.43 -7.21
C ILE A 180 4.72 19.88 -6.92
N ASP A 181 6.03 20.15 -6.92
CA ASP A 181 6.52 21.53 -6.88
C ASP A 181 6.24 22.25 -8.20
N THR A 182 5.20 23.07 -8.23
CA THR A 182 4.80 23.86 -9.40
C THR A 182 5.73 25.03 -9.73
N THR A 183 6.81 25.21 -8.96
CA THR A 183 7.83 26.24 -9.20
C THR A 183 9.08 25.74 -9.95
N ALA A 184 9.07 24.46 -10.35
CA ALA A 184 10.17 23.78 -11.06
C ALA A 184 11.51 23.82 -10.31
N GLY A 185 11.51 23.41 -9.04
CA GLY A 185 12.68 23.42 -8.16
C GLY A 185 12.98 24.82 -7.61
N GLY A 186 11.95 25.62 -7.32
CA GLY A 186 12.09 26.98 -6.78
C GLY A 186 12.38 28.08 -7.80
N ILE A 187 12.52 27.78 -9.09
CA ILE A 187 12.89 28.75 -10.14
C ILE A 187 11.81 29.83 -10.32
N SER A 188 10.53 29.44 -10.43
CA SER A 188 9.45 30.41 -10.70
C SER A 188 9.14 31.34 -9.52
N ARG A 189 9.64 31.04 -8.31
CA ARG A 189 9.53 31.95 -7.15
C ARG A 189 10.28 33.26 -7.38
N LEU A 190 11.17 33.32 -8.38
CA LEU A 190 11.89 34.51 -8.81
C LEU A 190 11.07 35.41 -9.77
N SER A 191 9.95 34.91 -10.32
CA SER A 191 8.99 35.71 -11.09
C SER A 191 7.78 36.07 -10.21
N GLU A 192 7.34 37.34 -10.25
CA GLU A 192 6.17 37.80 -9.51
C GLU A 192 4.91 37.01 -9.93
N GLY A 193 4.45 36.03 -9.13
CA GLY A 193 3.21 35.28 -9.44
C GLY A 193 3.00 33.89 -8.85
N GLY A 194 3.99 33.21 -8.27
CA GLY A 194 3.83 31.83 -7.75
C GLY A 194 4.05 30.73 -8.79
N GLY A 195 3.74 29.48 -8.45
CA GLY A 195 4.01 28.30 -9.30
C GLY A 195 3.15 28.24 -10.55
N VAL A 196 3.77 28.15 -11.73
CA VAL A 196 3.10 28.14 -13.05
C VAL A 196 3.25 26.81 -13.79
N TYR A 197 4.04 25.88 -13.25
CA TYR A 197 4.40 24.63 -13.91
C TYR A 197 3.66 23.44 -13.29
N GLY A 198 2.43 23.17 -13.74
CA GLY A 198 1.57 22.13 -13.14
C GLY A 198 2.19 20.72 -13.06
N CYS A 199 3.09 20.37 -13.98
CA CYS A 199 3.84 19.09 -13.96
C CYS A 199 5.22 19.17 -13.28
N GLY A 200 5.58 20.32 -12.69
CA GLY A 200 6.79 20.50 -11.90
C GLY A 200 8.11 20.64 -12.68
N PHE A 201 8.05 20.94 -13.97
CA PHE A 201 9.21 21.27 -14.80
C PHE A 201 8.92 22.42 -15.78
N ILE A 202 9.97 23.06 -16.27
CA ILE A 202 9.87 24.12 -17.29
C ILE A 202 9.70 23.48 -18.68
N PRO A 203 8.55 23.68 -19.37
CA PRO A 203 8.32 23.15 -20.70
C PRO A 203 9.14 23.88 -21.78
N SER A 204 9.08 23.41 -23.03
CA SER A 204 9.66 24.13 -24.17
C SER A 204 8.82 25.36 -24.54
N THR A 205 9.38 26.33 -25.26
CA THR A 205 8.61 27.50 -25.73
C THR A 205 7.53 27.12 -26.75
N LYS A 206 7.66 25.94 -27.37
CA LYS A 206 6.64 25.35 -28.24
C LYS A 206 5.40 24.94 -27.44
N ASP A 207 5.59 24.40 -26.24
CA ASP A 207 4.51 23.85 -25.42
C ASP A 207 3.91 24.92 -24.48
N ASP A 208 4.74 25.82 -23.94
CA ASP A 208 4.30 27.04 -23.25
C ASP A 208 5.08 28.26 -23.78
N PRO A 209 4.51 29.04 -24.71
CA PRO A 209 5.17 30.22 -25.25
C PRO A 209 5.41 31.34 -24.23
N ALA A 210 4.69 31.36 -23.10
CA ALA A 210 4.76 32.41 -22.11
C ALA A 210 5.83 32.12 -21.04
N HIS A 211 5.96 30.86 -20.61
CA HIS A 211 6.85 30.47 -19.50
C HIS A 211 7.87 29.38 -19.86
N GLY A 212 7.86 28.86 -21.08
CA GLY A 212 8.78 27.81 -21.52
C GLY A 212 10.19 28.31 -21.83
N ALA A 213 11.14 27.37 -21.94
CA ALA A 213 12.52 27.66 -22.28
C ALA A 213 13.16 26.56 -23.15
N ASP A 214 13.81 26.96 -24.24
CA ASP A 214 14.40 26.04 -25.22
C ASP A 214 15.89 25.74 -24.97
N SER A 215 16.51 26.42 -24.01
CA SER A 215 17.89 26.18 -23.59
C SER A 215 18.13 26.68 -22.18
N GLY A 216 19.12 26.10 -21.50
CA GLY A 216 19.47 26.48 -20.13
C GLY A 216 20.53 25.59 -19.51
N ALA A 217 20.83 25.86 -18.24
CA ALA A 217 21.81 25.12 -17.45
C ALA A 217 21.09 24.12 -16.55
N CYS A 218 21.39 22.83 -16.68
CA CYS A 218 20.89 21.80 -15.78
C CYS A 218 21.89 21.56 -14.66
N TYR A 219 21.59 22.05 -13.46
CA TYR A 219 22.41 21.82 -12.28
C TYR A 219 22.04 20.49 -11.62
N GLN A 220 23.02 19.84 -11.00
CA GLN A 220 22.88 18.61 -10.25
C GLN A 220 23.18 18.85 -8.76
N SER A 221 22.64 18.00 -7.89
CA SER A 221 22.79 18.14 -6.44
C SER A 221 24.23 17.95 -5.99
N ASP A 222 25.01 17.15 -6.71
CA ASP A 222 26.45 16.92 -6.52
C ASP A 222 27.36 18.08 -6.99
N GLY A 223 26.76 19.16 -7.54
CA GLY A 223 27.46 20.33 -8.05
C GLY A 223 27.78 20.28 -9.55
N GLY A 224 27.46 19.19 -10.24
CA GLY A 224 27.56 19.10 -11.69
C GLY A 224 26.66 20.10 -12.41
N CYS A 225 27.03 20.46 -13.64
CA CYS A 225 26.17 21.23 -14.53
C CYS A 225 26.34 20.83 -15.99
N THR A 226 25.23 20.67 -16.72
CA THR A 226 25.22 20.41 -18.17
C THR A 226 24.34 21.41 -18.89
N ALA A 227 24.81 21.96 -20.01
CA ALA A 227 23.97 22.78 -20.89
C ALA A 227 23.00 21.88 -21.67
N LEU A 228 21.71 22.20 -21.63
CA LEU A 228 20.66 21.50 -22.38
C LEU A 228 19.97 22.47 -23.32
N SER A 229 19.50 21.95 -24.45
CA SER A 229 18.73 22.70 -25.44
C SER A 229 17.80 21.79 -26.23
N THR A 230 16.83 22.36 -26.93
CA THR A 230 15.92 21.61 -27.82
C THR A 230 16.62 20.83 -28.92
N SER A 231 17.90 21.13 -29.20
CA SER A 231 18.74 20.34 -30.11
C SER A 231 19.30 19.05 -29.49
N THR A 232 19.39 18.96 -28.16
CA THR A 232 19.90 17.78 -27.43
C THR A 232 18.82 17.02 -26.68
N ALA A 233 17.71 17.68 -26.33
CA ALA A 233 16.57 17.09 -25.65
C ALA A 233 15.28 17.84 -26.06
N PRO A 234 14.19 17.16 -26.46
CA PRO A 234 12.96 17.83 -26.89
C PRO A 234 12.39 18.84 -25.87
N THR A 235 12.48 18.49 -24.59
CA THR A 235 12.06 19.35 -23.48
C THR A 235 13.20 19.45 -22.45
N PRO A 236 14.10 20.44 -22.57
CA PRO A 236 15.30 20.55 -21.73
C PRO A 236 15.03 20.55 -20.22
N GLY A 237 13.97 21.25 -19.78
CA GLY A 237 13.58 21.30 -18.37
C GLY A 237 13.15 19.94 -17.82
N ARG A 238 12.31 19.21 -18.57
CA ARG A 238 11.92 17.84 -18.23
C ARG A 238 13.12 16.90 -18.18
N THR A 239 13.98 16.91 -19.20
CA THR A 239 15.17 16.06 -19.23
C THR A 239 16.14 16.37 -18.08
N CYS A 240 16.22 17.63 -17.64
CA CYS A 240 16.99 17.98 -16.46
C CYS A 240 16.40 17.37 -15.18
N MET A 241 15.09 17.53 -14.99
CA MET A 241 14.35 16.96 -13.85
C MET A 241 14.45 15.44 -13.82
N GLU A 242 14.32 14.76 -14.97
CA GLU A 242 14.46 13.31 -15.12
C GLU A 242 15.83 12.80 -14.64
N ARG A 243 16.87 13.63 -14.77
CA ARG A 243 18.23 13.35 -14.29
C ARG A 243 18.45 13.76 -12.82
N GLY A 244 17.38 14.12 -12.09
CA GLY A 244 17.45 14.60 -10.71
C GLY A 244 17.86 16.07 -10.56
N GLY A 245 18.03 16.79 -11.66
CA GLY A 245 18.54 18.17 -11.66
C GLY A 245 17.48 19.25 -11.44
N ILE A 246 17.94 20.51 -11.41
CA ILE A 246 17.13 21.73 -11.48
C ILE A 246 17.56 22.52 -12.71
N PHE A 247 16.61 22.88 -13.56
CA PHE A 247 16.85 23.57 -14.82
C PHE A 247 16.78 25.08 -14.66
N ASP A 248 17.87 25.77 -14.99
CA ASP A 248 17.99 27.23 -14.94
C ASP A 248 17.82 27.81 -16.36
N PRO A 249 16.63 28.35 -16.70
CA PRO A 249 16.26 28.67 -18.07
C PRO A 249 17.09 29.83 -18.63
N GLY A 250 17.59 29.69 -19.86
CA GLY A 250 18.39 30.69 -20.56
C GLY A 250 19.78 30.94 -19.98
N GLN A 251 20.16 30.26 -18.88
CA GLN A 251 21.47 30.42 -18.27
C GLN A 251 22.51 29.44 -18.83
N SER A 252 23.78 29.80 -18.69
CA SER A 252 24.92 28.90 -18.96
C SER A 252 25.45 28.30 -17.66
N CYS A 253 26.03 27.11 -17.75
CA CYS A 253 26.66 26.46 -16.60
C CYS A 253 27.76 27.34 -16.00
N ARG A 254 27.73 27.46 -14.67
CA ARG A 254 28.75 28.16 -13.88
C ARG A 254 29.57 27.15 -13.10
N ALA A 255 30.82 27.50 -12.79
CA ALA A 255 31.69 26.66 -11.96
C ALA A 255 31.15 26.46 -10.54
N THR A 256 30.41 27.45 -10.02
CA THR A 256 29.72 27.37 -8.74
C THR A 256 28.21 27.48 -9.00
N ARG A 257 27.45 26.54 -8.43
CA ARG A 257 25.98 26.55 -8.47
C ARG A 257 25.45 27.89 -7.90
N PRO A 258 24.54 28.59 -8.60
CA PRO A 258 23.90 29.78 -8.06
C PRO A 258 23.15 29.49 -6.75
N SER A 259 23.18 30.42 -5.79
CA SER A 259 22.59 30.21 -4.46
C SER A 259 21.07 30.08 -4.45
N TYR A 260 20.39 30.53 -5.50
CA TYR A 260 18.93 30.38 -5.66
C TYR A 260 18.53 28.99 -6.18
N ILE A 261 19.48 28.16 -6.64
CA ILE A 261 19.23 26.77 -6.98
C ILE A 261 19.29 25.94 -5.69
N ASP A 262 18.12 25.63 -5.16
CA ASP A 262 17.96 24.97 -3.87
C ASP A 262 17.45 23.53 -4.04
N PHE A 263 18.34 22.59 -3.79
CA PHE A 263 18.04 21.17 -3.86
C PHE A 263 17.25 20.64 -2.64
N SER A 264 17.05 21.46 -1.59
CA SER A 264 16.13 21.09 -0.51
C SER A 264 14.66 21.17 -0.93
N VAL A 265 14.37 21.86 -2.04
CA VAL A 265 13.03 21.93 -2.63
C VAL A 265 12.77 20.65 -3.44
N GLN A 266 11.52 20.19 -3.35
CA GLN A 266 10.97 19.09 -4.13
C GLN A 266 10.95 19.44 -5.63
N ASN A 267 10.64 18.48 -6.49
CA ASN A 267 10.46 18.70 -7.93
C ASN A 267 9.28 17.87 -8.45
N GLY A 268 9.07 17.84 -9.76
CA GLY A 268 7.98 17.10 -10.38
C GLY A 268 8.02 15.56 -10.29
N TYR A 269 9.04 14.93 -9.66
CA TYR A 269 9.23 13.46 -9.58
C TYR A 269 9.20 12.87 -8.16
N TYR A 270 8.25 13.27 -7.32
CA TYR A 270 8.11 12.75 -5.95
C TYR A 270 9.41 12.85 -5.13
N THR A 271 10.25 13.84 -5.46
CA THR A 271 11.49 14.04 -4.72
C THR A 271 11.14 14.35 -3.28
N GLY A 272 11.72 13.59 -2.36
CA GLY A 272 11.31 13.57 -0.98
C GLY A 272 12.31 12.84 -0.11
N GLU A 273 12.07 12.89 1.19
CA GLU A 273 12.85 12.13 2.16
C GLU A 273 12.71 10.62 1.93
N TRP A 274 13.81 9.89 2.14
CA TRP A 274 13.81 8.44 2.28
C TRP A 274 14.35 8.06 3.67
N ILE A 275 13.76 7.04 4.25
CA ILE A 275 14.16 6.46 5.52
C ILE A 275 14.76 5.10 5.25
N VAL A 276 15.93 4.84 5.83
CA VAL A 276 16.65 3.57 5.72
C VAL A 276 16.86 2.95 7.09
N ASN A 277 16.26 1.80 7.32
CA ASN A 277 16.41 0.99 8.52
C ASN A 277 17.30 -0.22 8.18
N ARG A 278 18.44 -0.34 8.86
CA ARG A 278 19.46 -1.37 8.58
C ARG A 278 19.46 -2.51 9.59
N PRO A 279 19.96 -3.71 9.23
CA PRO A 279 19.96 -4.87 10.11
C PRO A 279 20.65 -4.68 11.47
N ASP A 280 21.56 -3.70 11.59
CA ASP A 280 22.24 -3.35 12.84
C ASP A 280 21.43 -2.42 13.76
N GLY A 281 20.19 -2.09 13.38
CA GLY A 281 19.30 -1.18 14.07
C GLY A 281 19.53 0.30 13.75
N SER A 282 20.50 0.64 12.90
CA SER A 282 20.73 2.04 12.51
C SER A 282 19.65 2.55 11.57
N VAL A 283 19.31 3.83 11.75
CA VAL A 283 18.33 4.57 10.94
C VAL A 283 19.08 5.72 10.24
N GLU A 284 18.95 5.79 8.92
CA GLU A 284 19.42 6.91 8.11
C GLU A 284 18.22 7.64 7.50
N VAL A 285 18.29 8.96 7.52
CA VAL A 285 17.37 9.84 6.80
C VAL A 285 18.11 10.45 5.61
N ILE A 286 17.63 10.19 4.40
CA ILE A 286 18.18 10.72 3.15
C ILE A 286 17.32 11.92 2.72
N PRO A 287 17.82 13.17 2.89
CA PRO A 287 17.02 14.36 2.63
C PRO A 287 16.77 14.59 1.13
N PRO A 288 15.80 15.43 0.75
CA PRO A 288 15.51 15.79 -0.65
C PRO A 288 16.69 16.39 -1.42
N SER A 289 17.67 16.96 -0.71
CA SER A 289 18.88 17.56 -1.26
C SER A 289 19.96 16.55 -1.65
N ASP A 290 19.85 15.31 -1.18
CA ASP A 290 20.77 14.22 -1.52
C ASP A 290 20.49 13.71 -2.95
N PRO A 291 21.51 13.50 -3.80
CA PRO A 291 21.33 12.89 -5.11
C PRO A 291 20.54 11.58 -5.10
N ARG A 292 20.66 10.77 -4.05
CA ARG A 292 19.95 9.50 -3.89
C ARG A 292 18.43 9.66 -3.75
N SER A 293 17.93 10.86 -3.49
CA SER A 293 16.51 11.17 -3.35
C SER A 293 15.89 11.82 -4.59
N ARG A 294 16.66 11.98 -5.68
CA ARG A 294 16.24 12.75 -6.86
C ARG A 294 16.20 11.90 -8.12
N GLY A 295 15.00 11.57 -8.57
CA GLY A 295 14.76 10.79 -9.78
C GLY A 295 13.32 10.28 -9.83
N TYR A 296 12.96 9.60 -10.91
CA TYR A 296 11.62 9.01 -11.02
C TYR A 296 11.47 7.85 -10.04
N ARG A 297 10.49 7.95 -9.14
CA ARG A 297 10.40 7.06 -7.96
C ARG A 297 10.31 5.58 -8.29
N THR A 298 9.58 5.21 -9.35
CA THR A 298 9.46 3.83 -9.81
C THR A 298 10.81 3.21 -10.22
N VAL A 299 11.71 4.01 -10.82
CA VAL A 299 13.08 3.56 -11.14
C VAL A 299 13.88 3.38 -9.87
N MET A 300 13.78 4.35 -8.95
CA MET A 300 14.48 4.36 -7.68
C MET A 300 14.09 3.20 -6.76
N GLU A 301 12.81 2.85 -6.70
CA GLU A 301 12.27 1.70 -5.97
C GLU A 301 12.84 0.39 -6.54
N THR A 302 12.89 0.28 -7.87
CA THR A 302 13.47 -0.90 -8.53
C THR A 302 14.96 -1.02 -8.31
N ASP A 303 15.73 0.07 -8.40
CA ASP A 303 17.18 0.06 -8.17
C ASP A 303 17.53 -0.42 -6.76
N ARG A 304 16.77 0.06 -5.76
CA ARG A 304 16.92 -0.34 -4.35
C ARG A 304 16.56 -1.80 -4.12
N ALA A 305 15.45 -2.26 -4.71
CA ALA A 305 15.05 -3.66 -4.67
C ALA A 305 16.12 -4.57 -5.28
N VAL A 306 16.61 -4.24 -6.48
CA VAL A 306 17.68 -4.99 -7.17
C VAL A 306 18.94 -5.03 -6.32
N LYS A 307 19.38 -3.89 -5.79
CA LYS A 307 20.57 -3.80 -4.93
C LYS A 307 20.44 -4.72 -3.73
N TRP A 308 19.33 -4.63 -3.00
CA TRP A 308 19.12 -5.42 -1.79
C TRP A 308 19.09 -6.92 -2.06
N VAL A 309 18.40 -7.38 -3.12
CA VAL A 309 18.34 -8.82 -3.46
C VAL A 309 19.72 -9.35 -3.84
N ARG A 310 20.51 -8.59 -4.60
CA ARG A 310 21.87 -8.99 -5.01
C ARG A 310 22.86 -9.08 -3.83
N GLU A 311 22.56 -8.43 -2.72
CA GLU A 311 23.37 -8.46 -1.49
C GLU A 311 23.06 -9.70 -0.61
N GLN A 312 21.99 -10.45 -0.91
CA GLN A 312 21.63 -11.64 -0.11
C GLN A 312 22.58 -12.80 -0.36
N ALA A 313 22.88 -13.55 0.70
CA ALA A 313 23.77 -14.70 0.62
C ALA A 313 23.12 -15.85 -0.19
N PRO A 314 23.92 -16.66 -0.91
CA PRO A 314 23.41 -17.88 -1.54
C PRO A 314 22.72 -18.80 -0.52
N ASN A 315 21.55 -19.34 -0.88
CA ASN A 315 20.70 -20.20 -0.04
C ASN A 315 20.11 -19.54 1.22
N GLN A 316 20.28 -18.23 1.42
CA GLN A 316 19.55 -17.50 2.46
C GLN A 316 18.12 -17.23 1.95
N PRO A 317 17.07 -17.81 2.55
CA PRO A 317 15.71 -17.45 2.19
C PRO A 317 15.46 -15.98 2.53
N TRP A 318 14.81 -15.26 1.61
CA TRP A 318 14.47 -13.87 1.81
C TRP A 318 13.03 -13.56 1.38
N MET A 319 12.45 -12.56 2.02
CA MET A 319 11.24 -11.90 1.57
C MET A 319 11.57 -10.46 1.25
N LEU A 320 11.19 -9.99 0.06
CA LEU A 320 11.21 -8.59 -0.31
C LEU A 320 9.80 -8.14 -0.67
N SER A 321 9.29 -7.13 0.04
CA SER A 321 8.12 -6.38 -0.39
C SER A 321 8.56 -5.12 -1.13
N VAL A 322 8.08 -4.92 -2.36
CA VAL A 322 8.30 -3.70 -3.16
C VAL A 322 6.97 -2.98 -3.31
N GLY A 323 6.80 -1.88 -2.59
CA GLY A 323 5.63 -1.02 -2.70
C GLY A 323 5.88 0.09 -3.72
N TYR A 324 5.45 -0.10 -4.96
CA TYR A 324 5.57 0.96 -5.96
C TYR A 324 4.65 2.13 -5.60
N SER A 325 5.17 3.34 -5.66
CA SER A 325 4.37 4.56 -5.46
C SER A 325 3.44 4.85 -6.64
N ALA A 326 3.80 4.38 -7.84
CA ALA A 326 2.93 4.47 -9.00
C ALA A 326 1.74 3.49 -8.84
N ILE A 327 0.51 3.87 -9.16
CA ILE A 327 0.06 5.06 -9.91
C ILE A 327 -0.62 6.10 -9.01
N HIS A 328 -0.26 6.17 -7.73
CA HIS A 328 -0.84 7.11 -6.78
C HIS A 328 -0.63 8.56 -7.23
N THR A 329 -1.53 9.45 -6.80
CA THR A 329 -1.38 10.89 -7.02
C THR A 329 -0.21 11.48 -6.20
N PRO A 330 0.35 12.63 -6.61
CA PRO A 330 0.04 13.40 -7.82
C PRO A 330 0.50 12.70 -9.10
N LEU A 331 -0.24 12.83 -10.21
CA LEU A 331 0.10 12.14 -11.46
C LEU A 331 1.24 12.86 -12.18
N GLN A 332 2.20 12.08 -12.70
CA GLN A 332 3.44 12.59 -13.28
C GLN A 332 3.67 12.04 -14.68
N GLN A 333 4.43 12.77 -15.47
CA GLN A 333 4.93 12.29 -16.76
C GLN A 333 6.12 11.35 -16.51
N PRO A 334 6.02 10.03 -16.68
CA PRO A 334 7.17 9.15 -16.50
C PRO A 334 8.25 9.42 -17.55
N PRO A 335 9.51 9.01 -17.31
CA PRO A 335 10.57 9.10 -18.32
C PRO A 335 10.15 8.46 -19.66
N GLU A 336 10.39 9.15 -20.77
CA GLU A 336 9.99 8.65 -22.11
C GLU A 336 10.66 7.31 -22.45
N SER A 337 11.84 7.03 -21.89
CA SER A 337 12.57 5.78 -22.07
C SER A 337 11.87 4.55 -21.48
N LEU A 338 10.90 4.74 -20.58
CA LEU A 338 10.12 3.67 -19.96
C LEU A 338 8.80 3.40 -20.70
N LEU A 339 8.45 4.26 -21.67
CA LEU A 339 7.18 4.17 -22.38
C LEU A 339 7.29 3.31 -23.65
N PRO A 340 6.18 2.66 -24.08
CA PRO A 340 6.14 1.94 -25.34
C PRO A 340 6.35 2.88 -26.53
N SER A 341 6.85 2.33 -27.64
CA SER A 341 7.00 3.08 -28.88
C SER A 341 5.64 3.63 -29.36
N GLY A 342 5.60 4.92 -29.70
CA GLY A 342 4.37 5.59 -30.12
C GLY A 342 3.47 6.05 -28.97
N ALA A 343 3.96 6.05 -27.72
CA ALA A 343 3.28 6.68 -26.60
C ALA A 343 2.91 8.13 -26.90
N ILE A 344 1.76 8.57 -26.37
CA ILE A 344 1.24 9.92 -26.57
C ILE A 344 2.25 10.93 -26.01
N ALA A 345 2.61 11.96 -26.78
CA ALA A 345 3.45 13.04 -26.28
C ALA A 345 2.68 13.85 -25.22
N THR A 346 3.25 13.95 -24.02
CA THR A 346 2.62 14.60 -22.86
C THR A 346 3.34 15.88 -22.43
N SER A 347 4.40 16.32 -23.13
CA SER A 347 5.22 17.46 -22.70
C SER A 347 4.46 18.77 -22.46
N GLY A 348 3.36 19.00 -23.19
CA GLY A 348 2.49 20.17 -23.03
C GLY A 348 1.33 19.99 -22.04
N TYR A 349 1.25 18.88 -21.31
CA TYR A 349 0.21 18.67 -20.32
C TYR A 349 0.43 19.56 -19.09
N THR A 350 -0.67 19.90 -18.43
CA THR A 350 -0.68 20.63 -17.17
C THR A 350 -0.68 19.72 -15.94
N CYS A 351 -0.91 18.40 -16.14
CA CYS A 351 -1.06 17.39 -15.08
C CYS A 351 -2.30 17.58 -14.19
N THR A 352 -3.18 18.52 -14.53
CA THR A 352 -4.40 18.83 -13.75
C THR A 352 -5.70 18.48 -14.49
N GLY A 353 -5.70 18.45 -15.82
CA GLY A 353 -6.90 18.14 -16.62
C GLY A 353 -7.34 16.67 -16.52
N LEU A 354 -8.64 16.40 -16.37
CA LEU A 354 -9.15 15.03 -16.18
C LEU A 354 -8.83 14.07 -17.34
N ASP A 355 -8.82 14.57 -18.58
CA ASP A 355 -8.45 13.82 -19.77
C ASP A 355 -6.94 13.52 -19.80
N GLU A 356 -6.11 14.52 -19.43
CA GLU A 356 -4.67 14.35 -19.25
C GLU A 356 -4.36 13.28 -18.19
N GLN A 357 -5.06 13.32 -17.05
CA GLN A 357 -4.84 12.41 -15.92
C GLN A 357 -4.98 10.94 -16.35
N ARG A 358 -5.96 10.58 -17.18
CA ARG A 358 -6.13 9.20 -17.67
C ARG A 358 -4.98 8.75 -18.56
N VAL A 359 -4.47 9.62 -19.41
CA VAL A 359 -3.30 9.34 -20.26
C VAL A 359 -2.05 9.20 -19.40
N LEU A 360 -1.85 10.08 -18.42
CA LEU A 360 -0.74 10.02 -17.48
C LEU A 360 -0.77 8.74 -16.65
N THR A 361 -1.93 8.35 -16.13
CA THR A 361 -2.09 7.07 -15.40
C THR A 361 -1.71 5.87 -16.28
N ASN A 362 -2.09 5.86 -17.56
CA ASN A 362 -1.68 4.80 -18.48
C ASN A 362 -0.15 4.77 -18.64
N GLN A 363 0.47 5.92 -18.85
CA GLN A 363 1.92 6.03 -19.00
C GLN A 363 2.67 5.63 -17.74
N MET A 364 2.22 6.05 -16.56
CA MET A 364 2.80 5.64 -15.28
C MET A 364 2.66 4.13 -15.07
N THR A 365 1.53 3.54 -15.47
CA THR A 365 1.33 2.07 -15.45
C THR A 365 2.31 1.36 -16.37
N GLU A 366 2.49 1.85 -17.59
CA GLU A 366 3.41 1.29 -18.58
C GLU A 366 4.87 1.37 -18.09
N ALA A 367 5.25 2.49 -17.48
CA ALA A 367 6.57 2.66 -16.87
C ALA A 367 6.78 1.71 -15.68
N MET A 368 5.79 1.54 -14.81
CA MET A 368 5.81 0.57 -13.71
C MET A 368 5.92 -0.87 -14.22
N ASP A 369 5.17 -1.25 -15.26
CA ASP A 369 5.29 -2.56 -15.89
C ASP A 369 6.70 -2.81 -16.43
N LYS A 370 7.30 -1.82 -17.10
CA LYS A 370 8.67 -1.90 -17.60
C LYS A 370 9.68 -2.14 -16.48
N GLU A 371 9.52 -1.44 -15.37
CA GLU A 371 10.38 -1.54 -14.19
C GLU A 371 10.20 -2.86 -13.43
N ILE A 372 8.97 -3.40 -13.34
CA ILE A 372 8.72 -4.76 -12.82
C ILE A 372 9.45 -5.79 -13.69
N GLY A 373 9.40 -5.65 -15.02
CA GLY A 373 10.16 -6.50 -15.94
C GLY A 373 11.67 -6.40 -15.69
N ARG A 374 12.20 -5.19 -15.55
CA ARG A 374 13.61 -4.94 -15.23
C ARG A 374 14.01 -5.57 -13.90
N LEU A 375 13.20 -5.43 -12.86
CA LEU A 375 13.42 -6.03 -11.54
C LEU A 375 13.68 -7.53 -11.67
N LEU A 376 12.76 -8.25 -12.32
CA LEU A 376 12.87 -9.71 -12.50
C LEU A 376 14.12 -10.11 -13.28
N VAL A 377 14.49 -9.34 -14.30
CA VAL A 377 15.70 -9.60 -15.09
C VAL A 377 16.96 -9.37 -14.27
N GLU A 378 17.02 -8.26 -13.55
CA GLU A 378 18.21 -7.85 -12.83
C GLU A 378 18.51 -8.69 -11.58
N ILE A 379 17.47 -9.25 -10.95
CA ILE A 379 17.63 -10.22 -9.86
C ILE A 379 17.73 -11.67 -10.35
N GLY A 380 17.78 -11.89 -11.67
CA GLY A 380 18.09 -13.18 -12.29
C GLY A 380 16.92 -14.17 -12.40
N LEU A 381 15.67 -13.70 -12.30
CA LEU A 381 14.48 -14.55 -12.46
C LEU A 381 14.00 -14.67 -13.90
N ALA A 382 14.32 -13.67 -14.74
CA ALA A 382 13.88 -13.62 -16.13
C ALA A 382 14.98 -13.07 -17.04
N ARG A 383 14.71 -13.05 -18.35
CA ARG A 383 15.53 -12.33 -19.34
C ARG A 383 14.62 -11.65 -20.36
N PHE A 384 15.04 -10.53 -20.93
CA PHE A 384 14.40 -10.02 -22.13
C PHE A 384 14.87 -10.81 -23.35
N LYS A 385 13.94 -11.18 -24.24
CA LYS A 385 14.25 -11.71 -25.56
C LYS A 385 14.67 -10.58 -26.51
N GLU A 386 15.17 -10.94 -27.68
CA GLU A 386 15.55 -9.97 -28.73
C GLU A 386 14.39 -9.07 -29.16
N ASP A 387 13.15 -9.56 -29.09
CA ASP A 387 11.93 -8.80 -29.41
C ASP A 387 11.43 -7.90 -28.26
N GLY A 388 12.14 -7.88 -27.13
CA GLY A 388 11.79 -7.10 -25.93
C GLY A 388 10.75 -7.76 -25.02
N SER A 389 10.21 -8.94 -25.36
CA SER A 389 9.30 -9.68 -24.48
C SER A 389 10.05 -10.34 -23.31
N LEU A 390 9.37 -10.48 -22.18
CA LEU A 390 9.92 -11.10 -20.98
C LEU A 390 9.85 -12.63 -21.09
N ASP A 391 11.02 -13.30 -21.04
CA ASP A 391 11.14 -14.74 -20.88
C ASP A 391 11.28 -15.06 -19.38
N TYR A 392 10.14 -15.35 -18.75
CA TYR A 392 10.04 -15.71 -17.34
C TYR A 392 9.59 -17.16 -17.19
N GLN A 393 10.40 -17.97 -16.50
CA GLN A 393 10.21 -19.41 -16.30
C GLN A 393 10.30 -19.73 -14.79
N PRO A 394 9.24 -19.44 -14.01
CA PRO A 394 9.26 -19.53 -12.55
C PRO A 394 9.64 -20.91 -12.02
N GLU A 395 9.32 -21.98 -12.75
CA GLU A 395 9.66 -23.37 -12.41
C GLU A 395 11.18 -23.65 -12.41
N LYS A 396 11.97 -22.76 -13.00
CA LYS A 396 13.45 -22.81 -12.99
C LYS A 396 14.07 -21.91 -11.96
N THR A 397 13.26 -21.22 -11.16
CA THR A 397 13.71 -20.33 -10.08
C THR A 397 13.29 -20.89 -8.73
N ASN A 398 13.82 -20.33 -7.64
CA ASN A 398 13.36 -20.61 -6.28
C ASN A 398 12.61 -19.41 -5.68
N THR A 399 11.89 -18.64 -6.51
CA THR A 399 11.22 -17.42 -6.04
C THR A 399 9.73 -17.44 -6.39
N ALA A 400 8.90 -17.17 -5.40
CA ALA A 400 7.49 -16.85 -5.58
C ALA A 400 7.36 -15.33 -5.83
N VAL A 401 6.78 -14.95 -6.96
CA VAL A 401 6.43 -13.57 -7.30
C VAL A 401 4.93 -13.41 -7.09
N VAL A 402 4.56 -12.53 -6.16
CA VAL A 402 3.17 -12.18 -5.84
C VAL A 402 2.97 -10.72 -6.23
N ILE A 403 1.97 -10.42 -7.04
CA ILE A 403 1.57 -9.05 -7.41
C ILE A 403 0.14 -8.83 -6.92
N MET A 404 -0.08 -7.83 -6.08
CA MET A 404 -1.42 -7.45 -5.62
C MET A 404 -1.53 -5.92 -5.49
N ALA A 405 -2.70 -5.36 -5.78
CA ALA A 405 -2.94 -3.94 -5.46
C ALA A 405 -3.49 -3.76 -4.05
N ASP A 406 -3.21 -2.61 -3.42
CA ASP A 406 -3.71 -2.29 -2.07
C ASP A 406 -5.15 -1.79 -2.06
N ASN A 407 -5.62 -1.09 -3.09
CA ASN A 407 -7.01 -0.72 -3.23
C ASN A 407 -7.40 -0.55 -4.70
N GLY A 408 -8.71 -0.36 -4.92
CA GLY A 408 -9.24 -0.01 -6.22
C GLY A 408 -8.69 1.32 -6.74
N THR A 409 -8.98 1.61 -8.02
CA THR A 409 -8.44 2.75 -8.73
C THR A 409 -8.87 4.08 -8.11
N TYR A 410 -7.98 5.06 -8.09
CA TYR A 410 -8.32 6.42 -7.66
C TYR A 410 -9.27 7.12 -8.66
N ALA A 411 -10.27 7.83 -8.14
CA ALA A 411 -11.48 8.22 -8.89
C ALA A 411 -11.26 8.78 -10.31
N PRO A 412 -10.37 9.77 -10.56
CA PRO A 412 -10.16 10.32 -11.91
C PRO A 412 -9.63 9.30 -12.93
N SER A 413 -8.89 8.31 -12.44
CA SER A 413 -8.24 7.26 -13.23
C SER A 413 -9.12 6.03 -13.48
N VAL A 414 -10.32 6.00 -12.88
CA VAL A 414 -11.27 4.89 -13.07
C VAL A 414 -11.74 4.80 -14.51
N LYS A 415 -11.81 3.58 -15.02
CA LYS A 415 -12.17 3.27 -16.40
C LYS A 415 -13.55 2.62 -16.50
N ALA A 416 -14.33 3.03 -17.49
CA ALA A 416 -15.64 2.44 -17.75
C ALA A 416 -15.55 0.91 -17.97
N PRO A 417 -16.55 0.14 -17.51
CA PRO A 417 -17.83 0.56 -16.93
C PRO A 417 -17.79 0.82 -15.41
N PHE A 418 -16.61 0.82 -14.79
CA PHE A 418 -16.46 1.02 -13.34
C PHE A 418 -16.85 2.45 -12.93
N ASN A 419 -17.21 2.60 -11.65
CA ASN A 419 -17.83 3.82 -11.15
C ASN A 419 -16.83 4.65 -10.31
N PRO A 420 -16.43 5.85 -10.78
CA PRO A 420 -15.46 6.69 -10.09
C PRO A 420 -15.93 7.18 -8.71
N THR A 421 -17.24 7.33 -8.50
CA THR A 421 -17.78 7.81 -7.21
C THR A 421 -17.87 6.71 -6.14
N ARG A 422 -17.55 5.48 -6.53
CA ARG A 422 -17.58 4.27 -5.69
C ARG A 422 -16.22 3.56 -5.68
N ALA A 423 -15.16 4.30 -5.98
CA ALA A 423 -13.80 3.81 -6.18
C ALA A 423 -13.01 3.77 -4.86
N LYS A 424 -11.68 3.98 -4.90
CA LYS A 424 -10.83 4.11 -3.70
C LYS A 424 -11.53 4.94 -2.61
N GLY A 425 -11.44 4.48 -1.37
CA GLY A 425 -12.12 5.08 -0.22
C GLY A 425 -13.54 4.55 0.03
N PHE A 426 -14.04 3.63 -0.80
CA PHE A 426 -15.36 3.05 -0.61
C PHE A 426 -15.34 1.52 -0.77
N PRO A 427 -16.15 0.79 0.01
CA PRO A 427 -16.15 -0.68 0.00
C PRO A 427 -16.89 -1.30 -1.19
N TYR A 428 -17.14 -0.54 -2.28
CA TYR A 428 -17.82 -1.02 -3.49
C TYR A 428 -16.84 -1.74 -4.44
N GLN A 429 -17.34 -2.46 -5.46
CA GLN A 429 -16.50 -3.26 -6.37
C GLN A 429 -15.35 -2.42 -6.96
N THR A 430 -15.61 -1.19 -7.38
CA THR A 430 -14.57 -0.31 -7.95
C THR A 430 -13.47 0.06 -6.94
N GLY A 431 -13.78 0.11 -5.64
CA GLY A 431 -12.84 0.50 -4.58
C GLY A 431 -12.05 -0.64 -3.94
N VAL A 432 -12.48 -1.89 -4.11
CA VAL A 432 -11.88 -3.03 -3.40
C VAL A 432 -11.49 -4.20 -4.29
N TRP A 433 -11.99 -4.25 -5.53
CA TRP A 433 -11.66 -5.35 -6.44
C TRP A 433 -10.33 -5.07 -7.15
N VAL A 434 -9.32 -5.84 -6.73
CA VAL A 434 -7.92 -5.63 -7.10
C VAL A 434 -7.37 -6.82 -7.91
N PRO A 435 -6.38 -6.60 -8.79
CA PRO A 435 -5.67 -7.69 -9.40
C PRO A 435 -4.82 -8.45 -8.36
N LEU A 436 -4.78 -9.77 -8.47
CA LEU A 436 -3.85 -10.64 -7.76
C LEU A 436 -3.28 -11.68 -8.74
N ILE A 437 -1.96 -11.72 -8.86
CA ILE A 437 -1.21 -12.66 -9.67
C ILE A 437 -0.17 -13.34 -8.78
N VAL A 438 -0.06 -14.66 -8.87
CA VAL A 438 0.98 -15.43 -8.18
C VAL A 438 1.68 -16.36 -9.16
N ALA A 439 3.00 -16.22 -9.29
CA ALA A 439 3.84 -17.09 -10.11
C ALA A 439 5.00 -17.64 -9.27
N GLY A 440 5.39 -18.89 -9.49
CA GLY A 440 6.48 -19.50 -8.74
C GLY A 440 6.59 -20.99 -8.99
N PRO A 441 7.64 -21.66 -8.47
CA PRO A 441 7.92 -23.07 -8.75
C PRO A 441 6.84 -24.04 -8.23
N MET A 442 6.03 -23.62 -7.25
CA MET A 442 4.91 -24.39 -6.71
C MET A 442 3.69 -24.44 -7.64
N VAL A 443 3.56 -23.48 -8.56
CA VAL A 443 2.37 -23.35 -9.41
C VAL A 443 2.23 -24.57 -10.33
N LYS A 444 1.06 -25.20 -10.29
CA LYS A 444 0.66 -26.25 -11.21
C LYS A 444 -0.31 -25.70 -12.26
N GLN A 445 -0.08 -26.09 -13.51
CA GLN A 445 -0.84 -25.65 -14.68
C GLN A 445 -0.91 -24.11 -14.78
N ALA A 446 0.25 -23.49 -15.04
CA ALA A 446 0.36 -22.05 -15.22
C ALA A 446 -0.53 -21.52 -16.36
N GLY A 447 -0.86 -20.23 -16.30
CA GLY A 447 -1.70 -19.52 -17.27
C GLY A 447 -3.20 -19.63 -17.01
N ARG A 448 -3.61 -20.18 -15.85
CA ARG A 448 -5.01 -20.36 -15.47
C ARG A 448 -5.54 -19.26 -14.57
N GLU A 449 -6.86 -19.18 -14.50
CA GLU A 449 -7.58 -18.30 -13.57
C GLU A 449 -8.12 -19.08 -12.36
N VAL A 450 -8.15 -18.43 -11.19
CA VAL A 450 -8.89 -18.87 -10.01
C VAL A 450 -10.13 -18.00 -9.87
N PRO A 451 -11.36 -18.54 -10.05
CA PRO A 451 -12.59 -17.75 -10.03
C PRO A 451 -13.06 -17.40 -8.60
N HIS A 452 -12.50 -18.04 -7.59
CA HIS A 452 -12.98 -17.99 -6.21
C HIS A 452 -12.50 -16.77 -5.44
N MET A 453 -13.23 -16.43 -4.37
CA MET A 453 -12.93 -15.29 -3.52
C MET A 453 -11.62 -15.48 -2.74
N VAL A 454 -10.80 -14.43 -2.78
CA VAL A 454 -9.58 -14.23 -2.00
C VAL A 454 -9.61 -12.82 -1.41
N ASN A 455 -8.96 -12.63 -0.27
CA ASN A 455 -8.83 -11.33 0.40
C ASN A 455 -7.36 -10.96 0.58
N SER A 456 -7.04 -9.67 0.72
CA SER A 456 -5.71 -9.17 1.09
C SER A 456 -5.19 -9.82 2.38
N ALA A 457 -6.09 -10.19 3.32
CA ALA A 457 -5.72 -10.90 4.55
C ALA A 457 -5.06 -12.25 4.26
N ASP A 458 -5.38 -12.88 3.12
CA ASP A 458 -4.85 -14.19 2.76
C ASP A 458 -3.38 -14.13 2.37
N MET A 459 -2.83 -12.95 2.06
CA MET A 459 -1.39 -12.78 1.79
C MET A 459 -0.56 -13.21 3.00
N PHE A 460 -1.00 -12.87 4.22
CA PHE A 460 -0.36 -13.31 5.45
C PHE A 460 -0.26 -14.84 5.55
N SER A 461 -1.35 -15.54 5.21
CA SER A 461 -1.36 -17.01 5.17
C SER A 461 -0.46 -17.55 4.07
N LEU A 462 -0.57 -17.00 2.84
CA LEU A 462 0.24 -17.42 1.71
C LEU A 462 1.74 -17.33 2.02
N PHE A 463 2.21 -16.22 2.60
CA PHE A 463 3.63 -16.06 2.90
C PHE A 463 4.13 -17.10 3.90
N GLY A 464 3.36 -17.37 4.95
CA GLY A 464 3.69 -18.45 5.89
C GLY A 464 3.65 -19.84 5.26
N GLU A 465 2.62 -20.12 4.44
CA GLU A 465 2.49 -21.39 3.71
C GLU A 465 3.67 -21.64 2.77
N LEU A 466 4.12 -20.60 2.05
CA LEU A 466 5.30 -20.65 1.19
C LEU A 466 6.57 -20.98 1.98
N ALA A 467 6.70 -20.48 3.21
CA ALA A 467 7.80 -20.82 4.11
C ALA A 467 7.64 -22.19 4.82
N GLY A 468 6.57 -22.94 4.52
CA GLY A 468 6.28 -24.23 5.15
C GLY A 468 5.85 -24.13 6.62
N LEU A 469 5.16 -23.04 6.98
CA LEU A 469 4.55 -22.84 8.30
C LEU A 469 3.08 -23.27 8.29
N ASP A 470 2.63 -23.85 9.41
CA ASP A 470 1.22 -23.82 9.78
C ASP A 470 0.94 -22.48 10.48
N VAL A 471 0.40 -21.54 9.71
CA VAL A 471 0.16 -20.17 10.18
C VAL A 471 -0.81 -20.12 11.35
N ARG A 472 -1.82 -21.01 11.40
CA ARG A 472 -2.78 -21.03 12.51
C ARG A 472 -2.16 -21.56 13.80
N GLN A 473 -1.17 -22.43 13.69
CA GLN A 473 -0.41 -22.93 14.84
C GLN A 473 0.64 -21.92 15.32
N ALA A 474 1.28 -21.20 14.41
CA ALA A 474 2.36 -20.26 14.73
C ALA A 474 1.85 -18.94 15.34
N VAL A 475 0.66 -18.47 14.93
CA VAL A 475 0.10 -17.23 15.47
C VAL A 475 -0.54 -17.45 16.85
N PRO A 476 -0.27 -16.60 17.86
CA PRO A 476 -0.89 -16.69 19.17
C PRO A 476 -2.42 -16.67 19.10
N ALA A 477 -3.08 -17.48 19.93
CA ALA A 477 -4.55 -17.55 19.97
C ALA A 477 -5.24 -16.22 20.34
N SER A 478 -4.52 -15.27 20.97
CA SER A 478 -5.01 -13.91 21.22
C SER A 478 -5.23 -13.11 19.93
N HIS A 479 -4.54 -13.48 18.85
CA HIS A 479 -4.63 -12.86 17.54
C HIS A 479 -5.58 -13.65 16.65
N THR A 480 -6.88 -13.35 16.75
CA THR A 480 -7.86 -13.96 15.84
C THR A 480 -7.53 -13.61 14.39
N LEU A 481 -7.21 -14.62 13.58
CA LEU A 481 -6.88 -14.50 12.16
C LEU A 481 -8.13 -14.59 11.26
N ASP A 482 -8.27 -13.62 10.36
CA ASP A 482 -9.27 -13.61 9.29
C ASP A 482 -8.73 -14.21 7.98
N ALA A 483 -7.41 -14.36 7.89
CA ALA A 483 -6.70 -14.99 6.78
C ALA A 483 -7.12 -16.47 6.57
N LYS A 484 -7.16 -16.87 5.30
CA LYS A 484 -7.43 -18.23 4.83
C LYS A 484 -6.23 -18.75 4.04
N PRO A 485 -5.97 -20.06 4.08
CA PRO A 485 -4.94 -20.67 3.24
C PRO A 485 -5.31 -20.46 1.77
N ILE A 486 -4.32 -20.11 0.94
CA ILE A 486 -4.53 -19.96 -0.51
C ILE A 486 -3.44 -20.67 -1.34
N LEU A 487 -2.41 -21.23 -0.72
CA LEU A 487 -1.47 -22.13 -1.41
C LEU A 487 -2.16 -23.27 -2.18
N PRO A 488 -3.26 -23.90 -1.70
CA PRO A 488 -3.96 -24.94 -2.46
C PRO A 488 -4.42 -24.46 -3.84
N TYR A 489 -4.81 -23.19 -3.98
CA TYR A 489 -5.17 -22.64 -5.30
C TYR A 489 -4.00 -22.57 -6.28
N LEU A 490 -2.75 -22.69 -5.83
CA LEU A 490 -1.55 -22.69 -6.66
C LEU A 490 -1.13 -24.13 -7.02
N THR A 491 -1.21 -25.05 -6.05
CA THR A 491 -0.72 -26.43 -6.18
C THR A 491 -1.76 -27.40 -6.71
N GLU A 492 -3.06 -27.09 -6.59
CA GLU A 492 -4.17 -27.97 -6.94
C GLU A 492 -5.09 -27.28 -7.97
N PRO A 493 -4.86 -27.50 -9.29
CA PRO A 493 -5.70 -26.92 -10.32
C PRO A 493 -7.16 -27.37 -10.19
N GLY A 494 -8.09 -26.41 -10.19
CA GLY A 494 -9.52 -26.69 -10.02
C GLY A 494 -9.96 -26.88 -8.57
N HIS A 495 -9.12 -26.52 -7.59
CA HIS A 495 -9.50 -26.52 -6.17
C HIS A 495 -10.77 -25.70 -5.93
N ALA A 496 -11.67 -26.23 -5.10
CA ALA A 496 -12.94 -25.58 -4.75
C ALA A 496 -12.73 -24.27 -3.97
N GLY A 497 -13.76 -23.41 -3.93
CA GLY A 497 -13.72 -22.18 -3.16
C GLY A 497 -13.50 -22.40 -1.67
N ILE A 498 -12.49 -21.73 -1.10
CA ILE A 498 -12.13 -21.78 0.33
C ILE A 498 -12.95 -20.77 1.14
N ARG A 499 -13.20 -19.59 0.60
CA ARG A 499 -14.04 -18.55 1.20
C ARG A 499 -15.48 -18.70 0.75
N SER A 500 -16.40 -18.76 1.72
CA SER A 500 -17.84 -18.61 1.47
C SER A 500 -18.25 -17.14 1.40
N THR A 501 -17.57 -16.28 2.15
CA THR A 501 -17.76 -14.82 2.13
C THR A 501 -16.45 -14.04 2.12
N ASN A 502 -16.54 -12.82 1.60
CA ASN A 502 -15.44 -11.85 1.56
C ASN A 502 -15.86 -10.55 2.26
N TYR A 503 -14.92 -9.90 2.94
CA TYR A 503 -15.18 -8.73 3.78
C TYR A 503 -14.20 -7.61 3.49
N THR A 504 -14.68 -6.37 3.62
CA THR A 504 -13.88 -5.16 3.54
C THR A 504 -14.52 -4.07 4.37
N GLU A 505 -13.72 -3.13 4.86
CA GLU A 505 -14.24 -1.96 5.54
C GLU A 505 -13.34 -0.73 5.38
N MET A 506 -13.96 0.43 5.60
CA MET A 506 -13.29 1.68 5.91
C MET A 506 -14.01 2.30 7.12
N GLY A 507 -13.26 2.92 8.02
CA GLY A 507 -13.83 3.72 9.10
C GLY A 507 -13.02 4.97 9.39
N THR A 508 -13.35 5.66 10.47
CA THR A 508 -12.54 6.75 11.01
C THR A 508 -11.42 6.20 11.90
N ASN A 509 -10.20 6.70 11.70
CA ASN A 509 -9.09 6.45 12.63
C ASN A 509 -9.30 7.19 13.95
N ILE A 510 -8.60 6.75 14.99
CA ILE A 510 -8.67 7.36 16.32
C ILE A 510 -7.87 8.66 16.29
N ALA A 511 -8.51 9.77 16.63
CA ALA A 511 -7.87 11.08 16.77
C ALA A 511 -8.01 11.59 18.21
N SER A 512 -7.12 12.49 18.63
CA SER A 512 -7.16 13.08 19.98
C SER A 512 -8.48 13.81 20.22
N THR A 513 -9.10 13.54 21.36
CA THR A 513 -10.29 14.29 21.83
C THR A 513 -10.01 15.76 22.13
N LYS A 514 -8.74 16.18 22.21
CA LYS A 514 -8.31 17.56 22.50
C LYS A 514 -8.01 18.38 21.24
N VAL A 515 -7.89 17.74 20.08
CA VAL A 515 -7.52 18.40 18.81
C VAL A 515 -8.76 18.50 17.92
N PRO A 516 -9.06 19.67 17.33
CA PRO A 516 -10.17 19.78 16.39
C PRO A 516 -9.94 18.89 15.16
N PRO A 517 -11.02 18.41 14.51
CA PRO A 517 -10.91 17.61 13.29
C PRO A 517 -10.23 18.42 12.18
N ALA A 518 -9.72 17.72 11.17
CA ALA A 518 -9.14 18.39 10.00
C ALA A 518 -10.18 19.31 9.34
N PRO A 519 -9.75 20.42 8.71
CA PRO A 519 -10.66 21.28 7.99
C PRO A 519 -11.35 20.54 6.82
N PRO A 520 -12.57 20.98 6.43
CA PRO A 520 -13.31 20.33 5.36
C PRO A 520 -12.68 20.53 3.98
N CYS A 521 -12.69 19.47 3.18
CA CYS A 521 -12.31 19.44 1.78
C CYS A 521 -13.42 18.75 0.97
N VAL A 522 -13.89 19.38 -0.11
CA VAL A 522 -14.88 18.76 -1.01
C VAL A 522 -14.16 18.17 -2.20
N LEU A 523 -14.33 16.89 -2.46
CA LEU A 523 -13.84 16.20 -3.64
C LEU A 523 -14.92 16.21 -4.74
N PRO A 524 -14.83 17.07 -5.77
CA PRO A 524 -15.90 17.22 -6.76
C PRO A 524 -16.07 15.96 -7.61
N SER A 525 -14.99 15.20 -7.84
CA SER A 525 -14.99 13.96 -8.62
C SER A 525 -15.84 12.85 -8.00
N SER A 526 -15.99 12.85 -6.67
CA SER A 526 -16.82 11.90 -5.93
C SER A 526 -18.07 12.53 -5.31
N ASN A 527 -18.25 13.84 -5.40
CA ASN A 527 -19.32 14.61 -4.74
C ASN A 527 -19.39 14.38 -3.22
N VAL A 528 -18.23 14.32 -2.56
CA VAL A 528 -18.11 14.01 -1.13
C VAL A 528 -17.26 15.05 -0.41
N CYS A 529 -17.71 15.50 0.76
CA CYS A 529 -16.91 16.25 1.71
C CYS A 529 -16.19 15.32 2.69
N VAL A 530 -14.91 15.56 2.90
CA VAL A 530 -14.02 14.81 3.79
C VAL A 530 -13.35 15.76 4.80
N GLN A 531 -12.99 15.23 5.98
CA GLN A 531 -12.22 15.92 7.02
C GLN A 531 -11.00 15.11 7.43
N VAL A 532 -10.24 14.66 6.43
CA VAL A 532 -9.04 13.81 6.61
C VAL A 532 -7.75 14.49 6.15
N PHE A 533 -7.84 15.56 5.36
CA PHE A 533 -6.67 16.27 4.84
C PHE A 533 -6.28 17.40 5.80
N PRO A 534 -5.10 17.33 6.44
CA PRO A 534 -4.73 18.32 7.45
C PRO A 534 -4.35 19.68 6.85
N GLN A 535 -4.11 19.75 5.54
CA GLN A 535 -3.57 20.94 4.87
C GLN A 535 -4.20 21.14 3.48
N GLN A 536 -4.28 22.40 3.05
CA GLN A 536 -4.86 22.82 1.77
C GLN A 536 -4.20 22.13 0.57
N GLY A 537 -2.86 22.13 0.48
CA GLY A 537 -2.16 21.52 -0.66
C GLY A 537 -2.49 20.03 -0.83
N VAL A 538 -2.65 19.29 0.27
CA VAL A 538 -3.06 17.87 0.22
C VAL A 538 -4.47 17.72 -0.33
N CYS A 539 -5.41 18.59 0.07
CA CYS A 539 -6.77 18.60 -0.49
C CYS A 539 -6.74 18.87 -1.99
N GLU A 540 -5.97 19.87 -2.44
CA GLU A 540 -5.87 20.28 -3.83
C GLU A 540 -5.19 19.22 -4.72
N ASP A 541 -4.14 18.56 -4.23
CA ASP A 541 -3.48 17.45 -4.94
C ASP A 541 -4.39 16.23 -5.13
N GLN A 542 -5.39 16.08 -4.26
CA GLN A 542 -6.47 15.10 -4.40
C GLN A 542 -7.63 15.63 -5.26
N GLY A 543 -7.42 16.73 -6.01
CA GLY A 543 -8.44 17.36 -6.84
C GLY A 543 -9.59 17.99 -6.06
N GLY A 544 -9.37 18.27 -4.77
CA GLY A 544 -10.37 18.81 -3.85
C GLY A 544 -10.42 20.34 -3.81
N ILE A 545 -11.53 20.85 -3.30
CA ILE A 545 -11.75 22.26 -2.99
C ILE A 545 -11.63 22.42 -1.48
N TRP A 546 -10.69 23.26 -1.03
CA TRP A 546 -10.44 23.51 0.38
C TRP A 546 -11.47 24.49 0.97
N TYR A 547 -12.13 24.08 2.07
CA TYR A 547 -13.08 24.91 2.83
C TYR A 547 -12.55 25.27 4.22
N GLY A 548 -11.29 24.96 4.54
CA GLY A 548 -10.63 25.48 5.72
C GLY A 548 -10.30 26.97 5.64
N ALA A 549 -9.56 27.47 6.63
CA ALA A 549 -9.14 28.88 6.67
C ALA A 549 -8.41 29.29 5.38
N GLY A 550 -8.78 30.44 4.82
CA GLY A 550 -8.24 30.95 3.55
C GLY A 550 -8.79 30.26 2.29
N GLY A 551 -9.69 29.28 2.44
CA GLY A 551 -10.28 28.52 1.34
C GLY A 551 -11.52 29.16 0.70
N ALA A 552 -12.32 28.33 0.04
CA ALA A 552 -13.50 28.73 -0.73
C ALA A 552 -14.56 29.50 0.08
N ALA A 553 -14.64 29.26 1.39
CA ALA A 553 -15.55 29.96 2.30
C ALA A 553 -14.94 31.22 2.98
N GLY A 554 -13.75 31.65 2.54
CA GLY A 554 -13.08 32.86 3.04
C GLY A 554 -12.09 32.60 4.18
N GLN A 555 -11.62 33.70 4.78
CA GLN A 555 -10.47 33.68 5.70
C GLN A 555 -10.66 32.81 6.95
N ALA A 556 -11.88 32.74 7.50
CA ALA A 556 -12.15 31.93 8.68
C ALA A 556 -12.28 30.42 8.37
N GLY A 557 -12.65 30.07 7.13
CA GLY A 557 -13.02 28.69 6.77
C GLY A 557 -14.31 28.21 7.45
N LEU A 558 -14.64 26.95 7.24
CA LEU A 558 -15.77 26.26 7.84
C LEU A 558 -15.28 25.13 8.76
N PRO A 559 -15.98 24.86 9.88
CA PRO A 559 -15.51 23.91 10.90
C PRO A 559 -15.84 22.45 10.58
N SER A 560 -16.80 22.17 9.69
CA SER A 560 -17.24 20.81 9.40
C SER A 560 -17.87 20.65 8.02
N CYS A 561 -17.97 19.41 7.54
CA CYS A 561 -18.70 19.10 6.32
C CYS A 561 -20.20 19.44 6.39
N CYS A 562 -20.80 19.42 7.59
CA CYS A 562 -22.16 19.94 7.76
C CYS A 562 -22.23 21.44 7.51
N ALA A 563 -21.26 22.20 8.03
CA ALA A 563 -21.18 23.64 7.76
C ALA A 563 -20.89 23.94 6.28
N VAL A 564 -20.12 23.08 5.59
CA VAL A 564 -19.97 23.15 4.12
C VAL A 564 -21.30 23.00 3.42
N ASN A 565 -22.13 22.02 3.81
CA ASN A 565 -23.45 21.84 3.20
C ASN A 565 -24.38 23.03 3.46
N ASP A 566 -24.40 23.58 4.67
CA ASP A 566 -25.17 24.80 4.97
C ASP A 566 -24.68 25.98 4.12
N TYR A 567 -23.36 26.11 3.96
CA TYR A 567 -22.74 27.13 3.10
C TYR A 567 -23.13 26.96 1.64
N LEU A 568 -22.97 25.77 1.05
CA LEU A 568 -23.34 25.48 -0.34
C LEU A 568 -24.80 25.80 -0.61
N VAL A 569 -25.71 25.31 0.26
CA VAL A 569 -27.15 25.59 0.14
C VAL A 569 -27.44 27.09 0.25
N SER A 570 -26.73 27.83 1.11
CA SER A 570 -26.86 29.29 1.22
C SER A 570 -26.42 30.04 -0.04
N GLN A 571 -25.50 29.46 -0.83
CA GLN A 571 -25.05 29.99 -2.12
C GLN A 571 -25.95 29.56 -3.29
N GLY A 572 -26.95 28.70 -3.05
CA GLY A 572 -27.83 28.14 -4.07
C GLY A 572 -27.31 26.85 -4.72
N ASP A 573 -26.22 26.29 -4.19
CA ASP A 573 -25.67 25.01 -4.63
C ASP A 573 -26.34 23.82 -3.93
N SER A 574 -26.12 22.62 -4.48
CA SER A 574 -26.58 21.38 -3.85
C SER A 574 -25.64 20.94 -2.73
N ALA A 575 -26.20 20.36 -1.67
CA ALA A 575 -25.40 19.68 -0.65
C ALA A 575 -24.63 18.50 -1.25
N VAL A 576 -23.45 18.24 -0.72
CA VAL A 576 -22.61 17.09 -1.06
C VAL A 576 -22.76 15.99 -0.01
N ASP A 577 -22.41 14.76 -0.39
CA ASP A 577 -22.35 13.66 0.57
C ASP A 577 -21.26 13.92 1.60
N ILE A 578 -21.43 13.44 2.83
CA ILE A 578 -20.38 13.45 3.85
C ILE A 578 -19.73 12.07 3.88
N LEU A 579 -18.40 12.04 3.97
CA LEU A 579 -17.67 10.80 4.15
C LEU A 579 -18.25 10.04 5.36
N PRO A 580 -18.73 8.80 5.17
CA PRO A 580 -19.31 8.06 6.28
C PRO A 580 -18.27 7.74 7.36
N ASP A 581 -18.68 7.79 8.62
CA ASP A 581 -17.90 7.40 9.80
C ASP A 581 -17.44 5.94 9.73
N SER A 582 -18.29 5.08 9.17
CA SER A 582 -17.91 3.71 8.85
C SER A 582 -18.67 3.16 7.65
N GLN A 583 -18.00 2.33 6.86
CA GLN A 583 -18.60 1.59 5.76
C GLN A 583 -18.03 0.18 5.75
N LYS A 584 -18.90 -0.81 5.71
CA LYS A 584 -18.52 -2.23 5.75
C LYS A 584 -19.21 -2.93 4.61
N ALA A 585 -18.52 -3.82 3.91
CA ALA A 585 -19.15 -4.70 2.95
C ALA A 585 -18.81 -6.15 3.22
N ILE A 586 -19.82 -7.01 3.07
CA ILE A 586 -19.68 -8.46 3.04
C ILE A 586 -20.36 -8.98 1.79
N ARG A 587 -19.77 -9.97 1.13
CA ARG A 587 -20.38 -10.63 -0.04
C ARG A 587 -20.23 -12.14 0.02
N ASP A 588 -21.14 -12.81 -0.66
CA ASP A 588 -20.99 -14.21 -1.08
C ASP A 588 -20.64 -14.27 -2.58
N GLU A 589 -20.85 -15.41 -3.23
CA GLU A 589 -20.55 -15.58 -4.66
C GLU A 589 -21.39 -14.67 -5.58
N PHE A 590 -22.62 -14.29 -5.19
CA PHE A 590 -23.57 -13.62 -6.08
C PHE A 590 -24.04 -12.26 -5.57
N PHE A 591 -24.05 -12.06 -4.25
CA PHE A 591 -24.63 -10.89 -3.63
C PHE A 591 -23.67 -10.19 -2.67
N LYS A 592 -23.87 -8.89 -2.53
CA LYS A 592 -23.08 -8.02 -1.66
C LYS A 592 -23.99 -7.13 -0.83
N LEU A 593 -23.75 -7.12 0.47
CA LEU A 593 -24.32 -6.18 1.44
C LEU A 593 -23.28 -5.10 1.72
N VAL A 594 -23.68 -3.84 1.64
CA VAL A 594 -22.89 -2.69 2.10
C VAL A 594 -23.66 -2.02 3.23
N ARG A 595 -23.05 -1.85 4.40
CA ARG A 595 -23.59 -1.08 5.53
C ARG A 595 -22.82 0.21 5.66
N ILE A 596 -23.54 1.33 5.66
CA ILE A 596 -23.01 2.69 5.72
C ILE A 596 -23.50 3.32 7.02
N GLU A 597 -22.59 3.85 7.82
CA GLU A 597 -22.86 4.62 9.03
C GLU A 597 -22.36 6.04 8.80
N ARG A 598 -23.28 7.01 8.77
CA ARG A 598 -22.98 8.39 8.39
C ARG A 598 -23.69 9.38 9.32
N LEU A 599 -22.98 10.44 9.71
CA LEU A 599 -23.59 11.60 10.36
C LEU A 599 -24.68 12.25 9.50
N ASN A 600 -25.89 12.34 10.05
CA ASN A 600 -26.95 13.17 9.51
C ASN A 600 -26.86 14.57 10.13
N CYS A 601 -26.55 15.59 9.33
CA CYS A 601 -26.36 16.96 9.82
C CYS A 601 -27.60 17.59 10.46
N SER A 602 -28.81 17.16 10.06
CA SER A 602 -30.06 17.69 10.62
C SER A 602 -30.37 17.10 11.99
N SER A 603 -30.07 15.81 12.22
CA SER A 603 -30.32 15.16 13.51
C SER A 603 -29.10 15.19 14.45
N GLY A 604 -27.91 15.40 13.90
CA GLY A 604 -26.63 15.27 14.63
C GLY A 604 -26.34 13.84 15.08
N GLN A 605 -27.02 12.84 14.52
CA GLN A 605 -26.87 11.42 14.87
C GLN A 605 -26.27 10.63 13.71
N ILE A 606 -25.59 9.54 14.04
CA ILE A 606 -25.13 8.57 13.04
C ILE A 606 -26.33 7.72 12.60
N GLU A 607 -26.59 7.68 11.29
CA GLU A 607 -27.61 6.85 10.68
C GLU A 607 -26.96 5.65 10.00
N SER A 608 -27.54 4.47 10.19
CA SER A 608 -27.08 3.21 9.59
C SER A 608 -28.01 2.81 8.45
N VAL A 609 -27.46 2.65 7.26
CA VAL A 609 -28.19 2.29 6.04
C VAL A 609 -27.54 1.07 5.41
N ASP A 610 -28.36 0.07 5.09
CA ASP A 610 -27.95 -1.09 4.29
C ASP A 610 -28.24 -0.82 2.81
N GLU A 611 -27.31 -1.20 1.93
CA GLU A 611 -27.49 -1.35 0.49
C GLU A 611 -27.22 -2.81 0.11
N PHE A 612 -27.95 -3.36 -0.87
CA PHE A 612 -27.82 -4.77 -1.26
C PHE A 612 -27.79 -4.93 -2.77
N TYR A 613 -26.83 -5.69 -3.29
CA TYR A 613 -26.52 -5.75 -4.71
C TYR A 613 -26.31 -7.18 -5.19
N GLU A 614 -26.73 -7.45 -6.43
CA GLU A 614 -26.20 -8.58 -7.19
C GLU A 614 -24.89 -8.13 -7.87
N VAL A 615 -23.83 -8.93 -7.75
CA VAL A 615 -22.48 -8.60 -8.25
C VAL A 615 -21.82 -9.81 -8.90
N ASP A 616 -20.99 -9.57 -9.91
CA ASP A 616 -20.20 -10.63 -10.55
C ASP A 616 -18.85 -10.10 -11.05
N GLN A 617 -18.08 -11.00 -11.66
CA GLN A 617 -16.79 -10.71 -12.29
C GLN A 617 -16.81 -10.92 -13.81
N ALA A 618 -17.97 -10.78 -14.45
CA ALA A 618 -18.10 -10.98 -15.89
C ALA A 618 -17.27 -9.95 -16.66
N ALA A 619 -16.67 -10.36 -17.78
CA ALA A 619 -15.98 -9.46 -18.70
C ALA A 619 -16.66 -9.45 -20.07
N PRO A 620 -16.67 -8.30 -20.77
CA PRO A 620 -16.11 -7.01 -20.34
C PRO A 620 -17.06 -6.18 -19.46
N LEU A 621 -18.29 -6.66 -19.22
CA LEU A 621 -19.33 -5.93 -18.50
C LEU A 621 -19.72 -6.67 -17.21
N PRO A 622 -19.13 -6.31 -16.05
CA PRO A 622 -19.47 -6.90 -14.77
C PRO A 622 -20.76 -6.29 -14.20
N LYS A 623 -21.45 -7.03 -13.34
CA LYS A 623 -22.49 -6.48 -12.45
C LYS A 623 -21.82 -5.70 -11.32
N LEU A 624 -21.96 -4.39 -11.39
CA LEU A 624 -21.42 -3.47 -10.39
C LEU A 624 -22.51 -3.03 -9.40
N ASP A 625 -22.09 -2.84 -8.16
CA ASP A 625 -22.83 -2.30 -7.04
C ASP A 625 -23.04 -0.79 -7.21
N ASN A 626 -23.89 -0.43 -8.18
CA ASN A 626 -24.31 0.93 -8.49
C ASN A 626 -25.67 1.26 -7.88
N ALA A 627 -25.94 2.53 -7.58
CA ALA A 627 -27.17 2.98 -6.91
C ALA A 627 -28.47 2.48 -7.59
N LEU A 628 -28.52 2.48 -8.93
CA LEU A 628 -29.66 1.99 -9.72
C LEU A 628 -29.92 0.48 -9.57
N HIS A 629 -28.94 -0.28 -9.10
CA HIS A 629 -29.01 -1.73 -8.90
C HIS A 629 -29.24 -2.12 -7.44
N ASN A 630 -29.44 -1.17 -6.53
CA ASN A 630 -29.73 -1.47 -5.14
C ASN A 630 -31.07 -2.23 -5.06
N LEU A 631 -31.02 -3.46 -4.56
CA LEU A 631 -32.17 -4.36 -4.47
C LEU A 631 -33.14 -3.91 -3.35
N LEU A 632 -32.67 -3.19 -2.34
CA LEU A 632 -33.49 -2.68 -1.24
C LEU A 632 -34.37 -1.49 -1.63
N THR A 633 -34.06 -0.80 -2.73
CA THR A 633 -34.88 0.31 -3.23
C THR A 633 -35.97 -0.17 -4.20
N ARG A 634 -35.99 -1.45 -4.55
CA ARG A 634 -36.99 -2.05 -5.44
C ARG A 634 -38.28 -2.34 -4.68
N PRO A 635 -39.45 -2.38 -5.37
CA PRO A 635 -40.73 -2.70 -4.72
C PRO A 635 -40.77 -4.09 -4.07
N ALA A 636 -40.02 -5.06 -4.61
CA ALA A 636 -39.90 -6.41 -4.05
C ALA A 636 -38.58 -7.08 -4.46
N MET A 637 -38.03 -7.88 -3.55
CA MET A 637 -36.91 -8.81 -3.79
C MET A 637 -37.45 -10.23 -3.98
N THR A 638 -36.76 -11.07 -4.77
CA THR A 638 -37.07 -12.51 -4.88
C THR A 638 -36.82 -13.24 -3.56
N PRO A 639 -37.42 -14.43 -3.33
CA PRO A 639 -37.15 -15.21 -2.12
C PRO A 639 -35.66 -15.54 -1.93
N GLU A 640 -34.94 -15.83 -3.01
CA GLU A 640 -33.50 -16.05 -3.02
C GLU A 640 -32.74 -14.79 -2.58
N GLN A 641 -33.05 -13.63 -3.16
CA GLN A 641 -32.44 -12.35 -2.76
C GLN A 641 -32.69 -12.03 -1.28
N GLN A 642 -33.90 -12.29 -0.77
CA GLN A 642 -34.23 -12.10 0.64
C GLN A 642 -33.40 -13.02 1.55
N GLN A 643 -33.21 -14.27 1.15
CA GLN A 643 -32.40 -15.24 1.88
C GLN A 643 -30.93 -14.83 1.94
N HIS A 644 -30.34 -14.44 0.81
CA HIS A 644 -28.95 -13.97 0.75
C HIS A 644 -28.75 -12.69 1.55
N TYR A 645 -29.67 -11.73 1.46
CA TYR A 645 -29.62 -10.51 2.28
C TYR A 645 -29.64 -10.83 3.78
N ALA A 646 -30.54 -11.72 4.22
CA ALA A 646 -30.61 -12.14 5.62
C ALA A 646 -29.34 -12.87 6.08
N SER A 647 -28.79 -13.75 5.24
CA SER A 647 -27.55 -14.49 5.53
C SER A 647 -26.37 -13.55 5.70
N LEU A 648 -26.11 -12.68 4.71
CA LEU A 648 -25.01 -11.72 4.75
C LEU A 648 -25.14 -10.74 5.92
N LYS A 649 -26.37 -10.30 6.23
CA LYS A 649 -26.61 -9.44 7.40
C LYS A 649 -26.28 -10.15 8.72
N SER A 650 -26.66 -11.43 8.85
CA SER A 650 -26.32 -12.24 10.01
C SER A 650 -24.81 -12.48 10.11
N GLU A 651 -24.16 -12.83 9.00
CA GLU A 651 -22.71 -13.08 8.95
C GLU A 651 -21.90 -11.83 9.28
N LEU A 652 -22.29 -10.67 8.75
CA LEU A 652 -21.67 -9.39 9.12
C LEU A 652 -21.78 -9.15 10.62
N GLN A 653 -22.96 -9.37 11.21
CA GLN A 653 -23.15 -9.20 12.66
C GLN A 653 -22.28 -10.18 13.46
N THR A 654 -22.22 -11.45 13.06
CA THR A 654 -21.37 -12.45 13.71
C THR A 654 -19.89 -12.06 13.62
N LEU A 655 -19.43 -11.58 12.47
CA LEU A 655 -18.06 -11.12 12.28
C LEU A 655 -17.75 -9.92 13.20
N MET A 656 -18.62 -8.92 13.25
CA MET A 656 -18.43 -7.75 14.14
C MET A 656 -18.43 -8.15 15.62
N ASN A 657 -19.28 -9.09 16.01
CA ASN A 657 -19.33 -9.60 17.39
C ASN A 657 -18.13 -10.50 17.77
N SER A 658 -17.30 -10.90 16.79
CA SER A 658 -16.12 -11.72 17.04
C SER A 658 -14.90 -10.91 17.52
N HIS A 659 -15.01 -9.59 17.62
CA HIS A 659 -13.97 -8.75 18.21
C HIS A 659 -14.01 -8.87 19.74
N VAL A 660 -12.86 -9.16 20.34
CA VAL A 660 -12.71 -9.24 21.80
C VAL A 660 -12.08 -7.95 22.29
N GLN A 661 -12.82 -7.18 23.09
CA GLN A 661 -12.28 -5.99 23.75
C GLN A 661 -11.61 -6.36 25.07
N CYS A 662 -10.39 -5.87 25.28
CA CYS A 662 -9.66 -6.06 26.54
C CYS A 662 -9.12 -4.72 27.06
N PRO A 663 -9.95 -3.91 27.75
CA PRO A 663 -9.51 -2.63 28.29
C PRO A 663 -8.30 -2.78 29.24
N GLY A 664 -7.23 -2.02 28.99
CA GLY A 664 -5.99 -2.05 29.76
C GLY A 664 -4.93 -3.04 29.26
N ASP A 665 -5.25 -3.89 28.28
CA ASP A 665 -4.27 -4.74 27.58
C ASP A 665 -3.75 -3.97 26.35
N GLY A 666 -2.50 -3.54 26.41
CA GLY A 666 -1.83 -2.86 25.29
C GLY A 666 -0.88 -3.77 24.51
N ASN A 667 -0.64 -4.98 25.02
CA ASN A 667 0.31 -5.94 24.44
C ASN A 667 -0.39 -7.01 23.58
N LEU A 668 -1.73 -7.02 23.56
CA LEU A 668 -2.58 -7.85 22.72
C LEU A 668 -2.49 -9.36 23.04
N ASP A 669 -2.16 -9.73 24.27
CA ASP A 669 -2.20 -11.12 24.76
C ASP A 669 -3.54 -11.51 25.43
N LEU A 670 -4.46 -10.54 25.51
CA LEU A 670 -5.79 -10.62 26.14
C LEU A 670 -5.74 -10.87 27.65
N VAL A 671 -4.65 -10.49 28.32
CA VAL A 671 -4.45 -10.57 29.77
C VAL A 671 -3.92 -9.24 30.26
N VAL A 672 -4.62 -8.62 31.22
CA VAL A 672 -4.14 -7.37 31.84
C VAL A 672 -3.30 -7.71 33.05
N ASP A 673 -1.99 -7.54 32.97
CA ASP A 673 -1.07 -7.90 34.05
C ASP A 673 0.10 -6.91 34.25
N ASN A 674 1.12 -7.33 35.01
CA ASN A 674 2.29 -6.48 35.26
C ASN A 674 3.08 -6.16 33.98
N ARG A 675 2.95 -6.96 32.93
CA ARG A 675 3.58 -6.72 31.63
C ARG A 675 3.01 -5.46 30.97
N ASP A 676 1.72 -5.20 31.13
CA ASP A 676 1.12 -3.95 30.66
C ASP A 676 1.65 -2.73 31.41
N ILE A 677 1.86 -2.85 32.72
CA ILE A 677 2.49 -1.78 33.49
C ILE A 677 3.94 -1.53 33.02
N GLU A 678 4.70 -2.59 32.72
CA GLU A 678 6.06 -2.47 32.19
C GLU A 678 6.09 -1.79 30.82
N ASN A 679 5.21 -2.20 29.91
CA ASN A 679 5.09 -1.62 28.58
C ASN A 679 4.59 -0.18 28.64
N TRP A 680 3.60 0.12 29.49
CA TRP A 680 3.16 1.49 29.74
C TRP A 680 4.32 2.36 30.24
N LYS A 681 5.16 1.90 31.18
CA LYS A 681 6.35 2.65 31.62
C LYS A 681 7.32 2.96 30.48
N ARG A 682 7.49 2.02 29.55
CA ARG A 682 8.29 2.24 28.33
C ARG A 682 7.64 3.34 27.49
N PHE A 683 6.33 3.26 27.23
CA PHE A 683 5.66 4.16 26.29
C PHE A 683 5.29 5.53 26.88
N SER A 684 5.05 5.66 28.19
CA SER A 684 4.82 6.94 28.87
C SER A 684 6.05 7.83 28.93
N THR A 685 7.22 7.27 28.63
CA THR A 685 8.48 8.01 28.50
C THR A 685 9.02 8.02 27.07
N ALA A 686 8.66 7.03 26.24
CA ALA A 686 8.90 7.06 24.80
C ALA A 686 8.20 8.28 24.18
N ASN A 687 8.83 8.87 23.17
CA ASN A 687 8.29 10.01 22.45
C ASN A 687 7.83 11.19 23.33
N GLY A 688 8.46 11.37 24.50
CA GLY A 688 8.12 12.44 25.44
C GLY A 688 6.77 12.29 26.13
N GLY A 689 6.19 11.08 26.16
CA GLY A 689 4.88 10.81 26.78
C GLY A 689 3.69 11.23 25.91
N ASN A 690 3.91 11.54 24.63
CA ASN A 690 2.83 11.72 23.67
C ASN A 690 2.15 10.37 23.33
N SER A 691 1.18 10.39 22.43
CA SER A 691 0.36 9.24 22.06
C SER A 691 1.18 7.98 21.72
N SER A 692 0.71 6.84 22.21
CA SER A 692 1.26 5.50 21.98
C SER A 692 0.12 4.48 21.96
N TRP A 693 0.40 3.19 21.72
CA TRP A 693 -0.62 2.14 21.86
C TRP A 693 -1.14 1.96 23.29
N TYR A 694 -0.52 2.61 24.27
CA TYR A 694 -0.95 2.67 25.67
C TYR A 694 -1.69 3.97 26.03
N ASP A 695 -1.94 4.86 25.07
CA ASP A 695 -2.91 5.97 25.20
C ASP A 695 -4.32 5.37 25.06
N PHE A 696 -4.91 4.92 26.17
CA PHE A 696 -6.18 4.20 26.19
C PHE A 696 -7.38 5.14 26.28
N ASN A 697 -7.17 6.34 26.81
CA ASN A 697 -8.22 7.36 26.90
C ASN A 697 -8.32 8.23 25.63
N HIS A 698 -7.39 8.05 24.68
CA HIS A 698 -7.31 8.73 23.39
C HIS A 698 -7.24 10.26 23.52
N ASP A 699 -6.50 10.73 24.52
CA ASP A 699 -6.35 12.16 24.80
C ASP A 699 -5.06 12.75 24.21
N GLY A 700 -4.25 11.91 23.55
CA GLY A 700 -3.03 12.28 22.84
C GLY A 700 -1.75 12.16 23.66
N VAL A 701 -1.82 11.73 24.92
CA VAL A 701 -0.66 11.46 25.77
C VAL A 701 -0.77 10.08 26.41
N THR A 702 0.37 9.47 26.75
CA THR A 702 0.43 8.22 27.53
C THR A 702 0.88 8.55 28.95
N ASP A 703 -0.05 8.66 29.89
CA ASP A 703 0.21 9.16 31.24
C ASP A 703 -0.43 8.31 32.37
N GLU A 704 -0.44 8.85 33.59
CA GLU A 704 -0.99 8.17 34.78
C GLU A 704 -2.50 7.86 34.65
N SER A 705 -3.22 8.57 33.79
CA SER A 705 -4.62 8.31 33.48
C SER A 705 -4.78 6.98 32.75
N ASP A 706 -3.85 6.65 31.86
CA ASP A 706 -3.81 5.36 31.17
C ASP A 706 -3.38 4.23 32.11
N LEU A 707 -2.42 4.50 33.01
CA LEU A 707 -2.05 3.55 34.05
C LEU A 707 -3.25 3.19 34.93
N ALA A 708 -4.10 4.16 35.26
CA ALA A 708 -5.31 3.90 36.03
C ALA A 708 -6.26 2.93 35.31
N ILE A 709 -6.34 2.97 33.98
CA ILE A 709 -7.13 2.02 33.17
C ILE A 709 -6.55 0.60 33.29
N ILE A 710 -5.22 0.44 33.21
CA ILE A 710 -4.56 -0.85 33.42
C ILE A 710 -4.84 -1.38 34.83
N GLN A 711 -4.63 -0.54 35.85
CA GLN A 711 -4.83 -0.91 37.25
C GLN A 711 -6.27 -1.30 37.57
N GLN A 712 -7.25 -0.61 36.97
CA GLN A 712 -8.66 -0.94 37.12
C GLN A 712 -9.03 -2.31 36.53
N ASN A 713 -8.29 -2.77 35.52
CA ASN A 713 -8.53 -4.04 34.84
C ASN A 713 -7.52 -5.14 35.22
N MET A 714 -6.62 -4.88 36.18
CA MET A 714 -5.56 -5.80 36.59
C MET A 714 -6.10 -7.21 36.94
N GLY A 715 -5.48 -8.24 36.35
CA GLY A 715 -5.86 -9.65 36.52
C GLY A 715 -7.01 -10.11 35.64
N LYS A 716 -7.51 -9.28 34.73
CA LYS A 716 -8.56 -9.66 33.77
C LYS A 716 -7.97 -10.50 32.64
N GLU A 717 -8.59 -11.64 32.37
CA GLU A 717 -8.35 -12.47 31.18
C GLU A 717 -9.57 -12.34 30.25
N CYS A 718 -9.37 -11.74 29.08
CA CYS A 718 -10.43 -11.37 28.15
C CYS A 718 -10.74 -12.45 27.11
N ARG A 719 -9.94 -13.52 27.08
CA ARG A 719 -10.20 -14.67 26.20
C ARG A 719 -11.57 -15.26 26.55
N ALA A 720 -12.41 -15.47 25.54
CA ALA A 720 -13.63 -16.22 25.75
C ALA A 720 -13.27 -17.63 26.28
N ALA A 721 -13.93 -18.06 27.35
CA ALA A 721 -13.79 -19.40 27.92
C ALA A 721 -14.28 -20.50 26.97
#